data_AF-A0A821HS42-F1
#
_entry.id   AF-A0A821HS42-F1
#
_cell.length_a   1.000
_cell.length_b   1.000
_cell.length_c   1.000
_cell.angle_alpha   90.00
_cell.angle_beta   90.00
_cell.angle_gamma   90.00
#
_symmetry.space_group_name_H-M   'P 1'
#
loop_
_entity.id
_entity.type
_entity.pdbx_description
1 polymer ?
#
loop_
_entity_poly.entity_id
_entity_poly.type
_entity_poly.pdbx_seq_one_letter_code
_entity_poly.pdbx_strand_id
1 'polypeptide(L)'
;MSVFTRAKNGLFGQTKPRNPHSIENLKYLCGVLNRNPIVSDANRDLLIETLRFISEILIWGDQNDSSVFDYFLERGMLTYFLNYMRQKHGRYICVQVLQTLNILFENIRHETSLYYLLSNNHINNIIVHKFDFNDEEITAYYISFLKTLSLKLNTQSINFFYNERNHDFPLYVEAIKFFNHPETMVRIAVRTLTLNIYKVPDPAMHRFILDRTATEYFSNLVWFIRTHILDFDRLIRNNQDINNRGRVTCGLEEYLDHIHYLQDIFLLNVDSLNNVLKDQLMNRLLIPVYVFSLIKRDKFSRITDPRTKLDQSSALFLLAEFFLVTRYLPVIEELADIILSANIETVEAVQRRYGEQISYSLPPTSLDICLAKPDTLTNKNNSEISLNALDINNGASRHHHGHEPNRTRSASSSPISFATHHPLNESSTKSTSLYISNWTDDEKTKLHIDQLKFNEADLAKRPYFEALIQALDCTENDQKCFYALSVLLTMTMNPSVDTGILESVGLTVKCSNKTFYNTILVDQLCEILSLSVSPDSKIRLVTMNLAINLLKKLVYDEEEKVSYLSDHHLARIEGVHEQSTEDLRRHYRQQEMFLDMFEDEYRQMELNPIRLEYLLKDPCMLYPPTTTPLSGVEFIKRLPSGDIERARRSIRMFFLIRGLSLGLRSVTETEVPLTKAENLVKENDKLDLNNSDLIACTVLMKEKKDRRFLVTDPMQFILIEPDVKRLGWGIVKFCDLMQNDYKYLAARLRVTVTYINDMTVGKGIGDLKLLLFLVYFGTEIDVKVANDKEDTRSLHITIHKPVNNTYVKSNPPILNAKFTFDDHIRCMTAKQNLSKGRLR
;
A
#
# COMPACT_ATOMS: atom_id res chain seq x y z
N MET A 1 34.98 -22.31 9.19
CA MET A 1 36.03 -23.22 9.69
C MET A 1 35.65 -24.67 9.41
N SER A 2 36.64 -25.56 9.26
CA SER A 2 36.53 -27.00 9.54
C SER A 2 35.46 -27.85 8.82
N VAL A 3 35.60 -28.06 7.51
CA VAL A 3 35.25 -29.35 6.86
C VAL A 3 36.34 -29.71 5.85
N PHE A 4 37.36 -30.46 6.28
CA PHE A 4 38.43 -30.95 5.39
C PHE A 4 39.02 -32.28 5.90
N THR A 5 38.55 -33.40 5.35
CA THR A 5 39.14 -34.71 5.65
C THR A 5 39.04 -35.68 4.46
N ARG A 6 40.20 -36.01 3.87
CA ARG A 6 40.46 -37.19 3.00
C ARG A 6 39.60 -37.34 1.73
N ALA A 7 40.02 -36.66 0.65
CA ALA A 7 40.16 -37.33 -0.65
C ALA A 7 41.56 -37.99 -0.74
N LYS A 8 41.72 -39.05 -1.55
CA LYS A 8 42.96 -39.86 -1.59
C LYS A 8 44.07 -39.19 -2.42
N ASN A 9 45.32 -39.35 -1.99
CA ASN A 9 46.50 -39.08 -2.82
C ASN A 9 46.62 -40.09 -3.96
N GLY A 10 47.17 -39.66 -5.10
CA GLY A 10 47.93 -40.55 -5.99
C GLY A 10 47.55 -40.52 -7.47
N LEU A 11 47.94 -39.46 -8.20
CA LEU A 11 48.35 -39.49 -9.61
C LEU A 11 48.99 -38.13 -10.00
N PHE A 12 50.03 -38.17 -10.83
CA PHE A 12 50.68 -37.04 -11.52
C PHE A 12 51.40 -35.93 -10.71
N GLY A 13 52.51 -36.29 -10.04
CA GLY A 13 53.82 -35.64 -10.28
C GLY A 13 54.09 -34.20 -9.79
N GLN A 14 53.12 -33.46 -9.26
CA GLN A 14 53.35 -32.19 -8.56
C GLN A 14 52.71 -32.23 -7.17
N THR A 15 53.48 -31.91 -6.14
CA THR A 15 53.00 -31.86 -4.76
C THR A 15 52.06 -30.68 -4.58
N LYS A 16 50.80 -30.92 -4.16
CA LYS A 16 49.87 -29.86 -3.78
C LYS A 16 50.53 -28.96 -2.71
N PRO A 17 50.69 -27.64 -2.95
CA PRO A 17 51.40 -26.75 -2.02
C PRO A 17 50.65 -26.59 -0.69
N ARG A 18 51.39 -26.27 0.37
CA ARG A 18 50.86 -26.24 1.75
C ARG A 18 49.93 -25.07 2.04
N ASN A 19 50.15 -23.91 1.42
CA ASN A 19 49.34 -22.72 1.63
C ASN A 19 48.24 -22.65 0.56
N PRO A 20 46.95 -22.80 0.91
CA PRO A 20 45.86 -22.84 -0.08
C PRO A 20 45.70 -21.51 -0.81
N HIS A 21 45.77 -20.38 -0.08
CA HIS A 21 45.79 -19.04 -0.67
C HIS A 21 47.25 -18.67 -0.97
N SER A 22 47.70 -18.99 -2.18
CA SER A 22 49.05 -18.64 -2.67
C SER A 22 49.13 -18.67 -4.19
N ILE A 23 50.02 -17.85 -4.76
CA ILE A 23 50.32 -17.84 -6.20
C ILE A 23 50.83 -19.22 -6.66
N GLU A 24 51.54 -19.96 -5.80
CA GLU A 24 51.99 -21.32 -6.09
C GLU A 24 50.84 -22.32 -6.22
N ASN A 25 49.81 -22.21 -5.36
CA ASN A 25 48.60 -23.02 -5.51
C ASN A 25 47.80 -22.62 -6.75
N LEU A 26 47.71 -21.32 -7.06
CA LEU A 26 47.09 -20.87 -8.31
C LEU A 26 47.83 -21.43 -9.54
N LYS A 27 49.17 -21.36 -9.57
CA LYS A 27 50.03 -21.97 -10.60
C LYS A 27 49.78 -23.49 -10.73
N TYR A 28 49.63 -24.21 -9.62
CA TYR A 28 49.28 -25.62 -9.61
C TYR A 28 47.90 -25.89 -10.22
N LEU A 29 46.86 -25.13 -9.82
CA LEU A 29 45.49 -25.27 -10.33
C LEU A 29 45.40 -24.93 -11.83
N CYS A 30 46.13 -23.92 -12.31
CA CYS A 30 46.29 -23.66 -13.75
C CYS A 30 46.90 -24.88 -14.48
N GLY A 31 47.88 -25.54 -13.87
CA GLY A 31 48.46 -26.80 -14.36
C GLY A 31 47.47 -27.97 -14.39
N VAL A 32 46.50 -28.02 -13.48
CA VAL A 32 45.42 -29.02 -13.48
C VAL A 32 44.45 -28.79 -14.64
N LEU A 33 44.04 -27.54 -14.89
CA LEU A 33 43.18 -27.19 -16.04
C LEU A 33 43.89 -27.48 -17.37
N ASN A 34 45.14 -27.06 -17.53
CA ASN A 34 45.93 -27.27 -18.74
C ASN A 34 46.13 -28.76 -19.11
N ARG A 35 46.12 -29.66 -18.11
CA ARG A 35 46.19 -31.12 -18.32
C ARG A 35 44.84 -31.78 -18.63
N ASN A 36 43.74 -31.06 -18.41
CA ASN A 36 42.37 -31.53 -18.58
C ASN A 36 41.60 -30.57 -19.52
N PRO A 37 41.98 -30.44 -20.81
CA PRO A 37 41.32 -29.53 -21.75
C PRO A 37 39.92 -30.00 -22.19
N ILE A 38 39.63 -31.31 -22.07
CA ILE A 38 38.35 -31.93 -22.44
C ILE A 38 37.63 -32.40 -21.17
N VAL A 39 36.35 -32.05 -21.05
CA VAL A 39 35.46 -32.49 -19.97
C VAL A 39 34.99 -33.92 -20.21
N SER A 40 35.10 -34.75 -19.18
CA SER A 40 34.63 -36.14 -19.13
C SER A 40 34.11 -36.47 -17.73
N ASP A 41 33.26 -37.47 -17.59
CA ASP A 41 32.69 -37.83 -16.29
C ASP A 41 33.76 -38.26 -15.25
N ALA A 42 34.94 -38.70 -15.72
CA ALA A 42 36.08 -39.08 -14.88
C ALA A 42 36.92 -37.89 -14.35
N ASN A 43 36.88 -36.72 -14.99
CA ASN A 43 37.62 -35.51 -14.54
C ASN A 43 36.71 -34.33 -14.14
N ARG A 44 35.40 -34.43 -14.38
CA ARG A 44 34.37 -33.43 -14.02
C ARG A 44 34.52 -32.91 -12.59
N ASP A 45 34.56 -33.80 -11.60
CA ASP A 45 34.54 -33.42 -10.18
C ASP A 45 35.86 -32.75 -9.74
N LEU A 46 36.98 -33.15 -10.36
CA LEU A 46 38.28 -32.49 -10.19
C LEU A 46 38.27 -31.07 -10.78
N LEU A 47 37.67 -30.89 -11.96
CA LEU A 47 37.53 -29.57 -12.59
C LEU A 47 36.62 -28.66 -11.76
N ILE A 48 35.50 -29.17 -11.26
CA ILE A 48 34.55 -28.44 -10.40
C ILE A 48 35.25 -27.90 -9.14
N GLU A 49 35.94 -28.78 -8.39
CA GLU A 49 36.71 -28.35 -7.21
C GLU A 49 37.84 -27.38 -7.58
N THR A 50 38.51 -27.57 -8.72
CA THR A 50 39.57 -26.68 -9.20
C THR A 50 39.05 -25.27 -9.46
N LEU A 51 37.87 -25.14 -10.09
CA LEU A 51 37.19 -23.85 -10.31
C LEU A 51 36.79 -23.18 -8.98
N ARG A 52 36.26 -23.95 -8.04
CA ARG A 52 35.88 -23.47 -6.70
C ARG A 52 37.09 -22.91 -5.93
N PHE A 53 38.22 -23.63 -5.92
CA PHE A 53 39.46 -23.15 -5.29
C PHE A 53 40.05 -21.92 -5.99
N ILE A 54 39.86 -21.76 -7.31
CA ILE A 54 40.29 -20.54 -8.01
C ILE A 54 39.49 -19.32 -7.50
N SER A 55 38.16 -19.40 -7.35
CA SER A 55 37.38 -18.32 -6.71
C SER A 55 37.84 -18.01 -5.28
N GLU A 56 38.09 -19.03 -4.45
CA GLU A 56 38.53 -18.84 -3.06
C GLU A 56 39.90 -18.14 -2.97
N ILE A 57 40.83 -18.49 -3.86
CA ILE A 57 42.15 -17.86 -3.95
C ILE A 57 42.05 -16.41 -4.47
N LEU A 58 41.19 -16.15 -5.45
CA LEU A 58 40.96 -14.78 -5.95
C LEU A 58 40.33 -13.89 -4.89
N ILE A 59 39.26 -14.32 -4.21
CA ILE A 59 38.58 -13.52 -3.17
C ILE A 59 39.55 -13.19 -2.02
N TRP A 60 40.46 -14.12 -1.68
CA TRP A 60 41.54 -13.83 -0.74
C TRP A 60 42.57 -12.85 -1.32
N GLY A 61 43.00 -13.04 -2.57
CA GLY A 61 43.95 -12.18 -3.26
C GLY A 61 43.50 -10.72 -3.37
N ASP A 62 42.24 -10.45 -3.72
CA ASP A 62 41.66 -9.10 -3.77
C ASP A 62 41.90 -8.33 -2.46
N GLN A 63 41.81 -9.03 -1.34
CA GLN A 63 41.81 -8.43 0.00
C GLN A 63 43.19 -8.47 0.69
N ASN A 64 44.20 -9.17 0.13
CA ASN A 64 45.48 -9.45 0.80
C ASN A 64 46.73 -9.41 -0.10
N ASP A 65 46.63 -9.75 -1.39
CA ASP A 65 47.77 -9.88 -2.31
C ASP A 65 47.32 -9.74 -3.78
N SER A 66 47.50 -8.55 -4.36
CA SER A 66 47.10 -8.26 -5.75
C SER A 66 47.86 -9.08 -6.79
N SER A 67 49.05 -9.58 -6.48
CA SER A 67 49.86 -10.35 -7.44
C SER A 67 49.24 -11.70 -7.80
N VAL A 68 48.29 -12.18 -6.99
CA VAL A 68 47.41 -13.31 -7.30
C VAL A 68 46.46 -12.97 -8.47
N PHE A 69 45.92 -11.75 -8.51
CA PHE A 69 45.08 -11.25 -9.60
C PHE A 69 45.89 -11.00 -10.87
N ASP A 70 47.04 -10.34 -10.76
CA ASP A 70 47.93 -10.06 -11.88
C ASP A 70 48.28 -11.36 -12.63
N TYR A 71 48.67 -12.41 -11.91
CA TYR A 71 48.96 -13.73 -12.49
C TYR A 71 47.72 -14.40 -13.13
N PHE A 72 46.53 -14.26 -12.56
CA PHE A 72 45.29 -14.80 -13.12
C PHE A 72 44.94 -14.14 -14.47
N LEU A 73 45.15 -12.81 -14.55
CA LEU A 73 44.89 -12.00 -15.74
C LEU A 73 45.95 -12.26 -16.83
N GLU A 74 47.24 -12.29 -16.48
CA GLU A 74 48.34 -12.67 -17.40
C GLU A 74 48.16 -14.03 -18.06
N ARG A 75 47.45 -14.95 -17.40
CA ARG A 75 47.17 -16.31 -17.90
C ARG A 75 45.84 -16.42 -18.65
N GLY A 76 45.10 -15.32 -18.80
CA GLY A 76 43.85 -15.28 -19.56
C GLY A 76 42.79 -16.25 -19.02
N MET A 77 42.78 -16.51 -17.71
CA MET A 77 42.19 -17.71 -17.11
C MET A 77 40.68 -17.89 -17.39
N LEU A 78 39.93 -16.80 -17.56
CA LEU A 78 38.51 -16.81 -17.95
C LEU A 78 38.28 -17.48 -19.33
N THR A 79 39.30 -17.51 -20.20
CA THR A 79 39.26 -18.22 -21.50
C THR A 79 39.11 -19.73 -21.30
N TYR A 80 39.71 -20.32 -20.26
CA TYR A 80 39.53 -21.74 -19.95
C TYR A 80 38.09 -22.02 -19.50
N PHE A 81 37.50 -21.12 -18.69
CA PHE A 81 36.11 -21.27 -18.24
C PHE A 81 35.16 -21.27 -19.45
N LEU A 82 35.30 -20.29 -20.35
CA LEU A 82 34.58 -20.23 -21.63
C LEU A 82 34.78 -21.48 -22.50
N ASN A 83 36.01 -22.01 -22.56
CA ASN A 83 36.33 -23.21 -23.33
C ASN A 83 35.75 -24.50 -22.73
N TYR A 84 35.49 -24.56 -21.42
CA TYR A 84 34.80 -25.69 -20.79
C TYR A 84 33.28 -25.62 -20.95
N MET A 85 32.68 -24.42 -20.80
CA MET A 85 31.23 -24.22 -20.92
C MET A 85 30.70 -24.62 -22.31
N ARG A 86 31.51 -24.43 -23.36
CA ARG A 86 31.20 -24.78 -24.75
C ARG A 86 31.23 -26.29 -25.06
N GLN A 87 31.50 -27.17 -24.08
CA GLN A 87 31.66 -28.61 -24.29
C GLN A 87 30.41 -29.42 -23.92
N LYS A 88 30.20 -30.56 -24.59
CA LYS A 88 28.96 -31.37 -24.48
C LYS A 88 28.62 -31.86 -23.06
N HIS A 89 29.61 -32.12 -22.22
CA HIS A 89 29.41 -32.55 -20.82
C HIS A 89 29.30 -31.35 -19.86
N GLY A 90 28.80 -30.21 -20.36
CA GLY A 90 28.96 -28.89 -19.75
C GLY A 90 28.12 -28.59 -18.51
N ARG A 91 26.93 -29.19 -18.30
CA ARG A 91 25.93 -28.79 -17.27
C ARG A 91 26.56 -28.39 -15.94
N TYR A 92 27.20 -29.35 -15.26
CA TYR A 92 27.76 -29.15 -13.92
C TYR A 92 28.91 -28.13 -13.88
N ILE A 93 29.64 -27.97 -14.98
CA ILE A 93 30.71 -26.97 -15.09
C ILE A 93 30.14 -25.59 -15.44
N CYS A 94 29.03 -25.50 -16.20
CA CYS A 94 28.30 -24.24 -16.39
C CYS A 94 27.73 -23.74 -15.06
N VAL A 95 27.08 -24.62 -14.29
CA VAL A 95 26.63 -24.35 -12.92
C VAL A 95 27.80 -23.90 -12.04
N GLN A 96 28.91 -24.65 -11.99
CA GLN A 96 30.05 -24.30 -11.16
C GLN A 96 30.72 -22.98 -11.61
N VAL A 97 30.85 -22.70 -12.91
CA VAL A 97 31.42 -21.42 -13.39
C VAL A 97 30.51 -20.25 -13.04
N LEU A 98 29.19 -20.39 -13.20
CA LEU A 98 28.23 -19.36 -12.80
C LEU A 98 28.29 -19.10 -11.28
N GLN A 99 28.30 -20.15 -10.46
CA GLN A 99 28.50 -20.04 -9.00
C GLN A 99 29.84 -19.37 -8.64
N THR A 100 30.95 -19.86 -9.21
CA THR A 100 32.33 -19.36 -8.99
C THR A 100 32.44 -17.88 -9.32
N LEU A 101 31.85 -17.43 -10.43
CA LEU A 101 31.86 -16.03 -10.83
C LEU A 101 30.88 -15.18 -10.01
N ASN A 102 29.70 -15.69 -9.68
CA ASN A 102 28.72 -14.99 -8.84
C ASN A 102 29.32 -14.65 -7.46
N ILE A 103 29.88 -15.66 -6.77
CA ILE A 103 30.54 -15.49 -5.46
C ILE A 103 31.75 -14.56 -5.57
N LEU A 104 32.53 -14.65 -6.66
CA LEU A 104 33.67 -13.77 -6.92
C LEU A 104 33.23 -12.30 -7.06
N PHE A 105 32.28 -11.99 -7.95
CA PHE A 105 31.83 -10.61 -8.17
C PHE A 105 31.11 -10.03 -6.95
N GLU A 106 30.36 -10.84 -6.20
CA GLU A 106 29.75 -10.42 -4.93
C GLU A 106 30.83 -9.94 -3.94
N ASN A 107 31.90 -10.73 -3.75
CA ASN A 107 32.88 -10.55 -2.68
C ASN A 107 34.10 -9.67 -3.04
N ILE A 108 34.31 -9.30 -4.31
CA ILE A 108 35.33 -8.30 -4.69
C ILE A 108 34.99 -6.92 -4.12
N ARG A 109 36.02 -6.29 -3.54
CA ARG A 109 35.97 -4.98 -2.86
C ARG A 109 36.74 -3.89 -3.61
N HIS A 110 37.81 -4.24 -4.34
CA HIS A 110 38.62 -3.24 -5.03
C HIS A 110 38.13 -2.99 -6.46
N GLU A 111 37.86 -1.73 -6.79
CA GLU A 111 37.35 -1.31 -8.11
C GLU A 111 38.34 -1.62 -9.23
N THR A 112 39.65 -1.59 -8.96
CA THR A 112 40.70 -2.01 -9.90
C THR A 112 40.54 -3.47 -10.31
N SER A 113 40.42 -4.39 -9.34
CA SER A 113 40.20 -5.82 -9.58
C SER A 113 38.90 -6.07 -10.37
N LEU A 114 37.82 -5.35 -10.02
CA LEU A 114 36.55 -5.39 -10.73
C LEU A 114 36.71 -4.97 -12.20
N TYR A 115 37.32 -3.80 -12.45
CA TYR A 115 37.48 -3.27 -13.81
C TYR A 115 38.42 -4.14 -14.66
N TYR A 116 39.47 -4.73 -14.08
CA TYR A 116 40.32 -5.68 -14.80
C TYR A 116 39.59 -6.96 -15.22
N LEU A 117 38.71 -7.53 -14.38
CA LEU A 117 37.90 -8.70 -14.76
C LEU A 117 36.90 -8.39 -15.89
N LEU A 118 36.35 -7.16 -15.92
CA LEU A 118 35.39 -6.73 -16.93
C LEU A 118 36.05 -6.36 -18.27
N SER A 119 37.24 -5.74 -18.22
CA SER A 119 37.93 -5.14 -19.39
C SER A 119 38.13 -6.06 -20.59
N ASN A 120 38.42 -7.35 -20.36
CA ASN A 120 38.75 -8.31 -21.42
C ASN A 120 37.52 -8.88 -22.15
N ASN A 121 36.32 -8.34 -21.94
CA ASN A 121 35.06 -8.74 -22.59
C ASN A 121 34.64 -10.22 -22.37
N HIS A 122 35.39 -11.00 -21.60
CA HIS A 122 35.08 -12.40 -21.29
C HIS A 122 33.73 -12.55 -20.59
N ILE A 123 33.36 -11.60 -19.73
CA ILE A 123 32.08 -11.63 -19.00
C ILE A 123 30.89 -11.50 -19.96
N ASN A 124 30.94 -10.60 -20.95
CA ASN A 124 29.88 -10.52 -21.98
C ASN A 124 29.81 -11.80 -22.84
N ASN A 125 30.95 -12.44 -23.10
CA ASN A 125 30.98 -13.75 -23.77
C ASN A 125 30.39 -14.90 -22.93
N ILE A 126 30.33 -14.75 -21.60
CA ILE A 126 29.62 -15.66 -20.68
C ILE A 126 28.14 -15.31 -20.62
N ILE A 127 27.77 -14.02 -20.66
CA ILE A 127 26.37 -13.57 -20.69
C ILE A 127 25.65 -14.07 -21.96
N VAL A 128 26.27 -13.92 -23.14
CA VAL A 128 25.72 -14.36 -24.45
C VAL A 128 25.98 -15.87 -24.70
N HIS A 129 26.40 -16.63 -23.69
CA HIS A 129 26.58 -18.08 -23.83
C HIS A 129 25.22 -18.78 -23.98
N LYS A 130 25.12 -19.76 -24.89
CA LYS A 130 23.89 -20.53 -25.11
C LYS A 130 23.75 -21.63 -24.06
N PHE A 131 23.16 -21.26 -22.93
CA PHE A 131 22.75 -22.19 -21.88
C PHE A 131 21.49 -22.97 -22.27
N ASP A 132 21.27 -24.11 -21.61
CA ASP A 132 20.03 -24.86 -21.69
C ASP A 132 19.07 -24.39 -20.59
N PHE A 133 18.23 -23.40 -20.90
CA PHE A 133 17.29 -22.81 -19.93
C PHE A 133 16.07 -23.69 -19.61
N ASN A 134 15.97 -24.90 -20.19
CA ASN A 134 15.05 -25.94 -19.68
C ASN A 134 15.51 -26.47 -18.31
N ASP A 135 16.76 -26.20 -17.92
CA ASP A 135 17.33 -26.55 -16.63
C ASP A 135 17.17 -25.40 -15.63
N GLU A 136 16.17 -25.51 -14.75
CA GLU A 136 15.88 -24.52 -13.69
C GLU A 136 17.12 -24.19 -12.83
N GLU A 137 18.01 -25.16 -12.60
CA GLU A 137 19.27 -24.97 -11.87
C GLU A 137 20.19 -23.97 -12.59
N ILE A 138 20.41 -24.15 -13.89
CA ILE A 138 21.22 -23.23 -14.69
C ILE A 138 20.55 -21.85 -14.77
N THR A 139 19.23 -21.81 -14.99
CA THR A 139 18.47 -20.55 -15.05
C THR A 139 18.59 -19.75 -13.76
N ALA A 140 18.45 -20.38 -12.59
CA ALA A 140 18.60 -19.73 -11.29
C ALA A 140 20.02 -19.17 -11.08
N TYR A 141 21.07 -19.95 -11.35
CA TYR A 141 22.45 -19.47 -11.21
C TYR A 141 22.83 -18.39 -12.24
N TYR A 142 22.30 -18.48 -13.47
CA TYR A 142 22.52 -17.49 -14.52
C TYR A 142 21.89 -16.14 -14.14
N ILE A 143 20.62 -16.15 -13.74
CA ILE A 143 19.91 -14.93 -13.32
C ILE A 143 20.49 -14.34 -12.04
N SER A 144 20.93 -15.18 -11.09
CA SER A 144 21.68 -14.72 -9.90
C SER A 144 22.98 -14.01 -10.29
N PHE A 145 23.76 -14.59 -11.22
CA PHE A 145 24.98 -13.99 -11.75
C PHE A 145 24.73 -12.65 -12.46
N LEU A 146 23.72 -12.56 -13.35
CA LEU A 146 23.36 -11.28 -13.99
C LEU A 146 22.95 -10.23 -12.96
N LYS A 147 22.14 -10.59 -11.96
CA LYS A 147 21.75 -9.70 -10.86
C LYS A 147 22.97 -9.18 -10.09
N THR A 148 23.93 -10.04 -9.76
CA THR A 148 25.16 -9.64 -9.05
C THR A 148 26.04 -8.69 -9.87
N LEU A 149 26.13 -8.90 -11.20
CA LEU A 149 26.78 -7.93 -12.09
C LEU A 149 26.03 -6.58 -12.10
N SER A 150 24.70 -6.58 -12.14
CA SER A 150 23.90 -5.34 -12.10
C SER A 150 24.11 -4.52 -10.83
N LEU A 151 24.39 -5.17 -9.70
CA LEU A 151 24.68 -4.53 -8.41
C LEU A 151 26.08 -3.90 -8.33
N LYS A 152 26.94 -4.11 -9.34
CA LYS A 152 28.28 -3.51 -9.48
C LYS A 152 28.33 -2.46 -10.61
N LEU A 153 27.18 -2.03 -11.12
CA LEU A 153 27.07 -0.99 -12.14
C LEU A 153 27.18 0.42 -11.55
N ASN A 154 28.01 1.25 -12.19
CA ASN A 154 28.13 2.68 -11.98
C ASN A 154 28.44 3.35 -13.34
N THR A 155 28.51 4.69 -13.40
CA THR A 155 28.75 5.47 -14.63
C THR A 155 30.08 5.15 -15.34
N GLN A 156 31.05 4.51 -14.65
CA GLN A 156 32.27 4.00 -15.27
C GLN A 156 32.09 2.56 -15.76
N SER A 157 31.61 1.65 -14.90
CA SER A 157 31.55 0.21 -15.19
C SER A 157 30.47 -0.18 -16.20
N ILE A 158 29.45 0.66 -16.41
CA ILE A 158 28.45 0.47 -17.48
C ILE A 158 29.09 0.34 -18.87
N ASN A 159 30.20 1.04 -19.12
CA ASN A 159 30.94 1.02 -20.39
C ASN A 159 31.64 -0.31 -20.70
N PHE A 160 31.73 -1.24 -19.73
CA PHE A 160 32.18 -2.61 -19.99
C PHE A 160 31.05 -3.52 -20.49
N PHE A 161 29.78 -3.12 -20.31
CA PHE A 161 28.60 -3.91 -20.68
C PHE A 161 27.82 -3.29 -21.86
N TYR A 162 27.78 -1.97 -21.96
CA TYR A 162 27.19 -1.24 -23.08
C TYR A 162 28.28 -0.75 -24.04
N ASN A 163 28.13 -1.08 -25.33
CA ASN A 163 28.97 -0.56 -26.40
C ASN A 163 28.13 0.31 -27.35
N GLU A 164 28.25 1.63 -27.17
CA GLU A 164 27.53 2.64 -27.95
C GLU A 164 27.71 2.48 -29.47
N ARG A 165 28.92 2.17 -29.95
CA ARG A 165 29.23 2.08 -31.39
C ARG A 165 28.53 0.92 -32.10
N ASN A 166 28.29 -0.15 -31.36
CA ASN A 166 27.67 -1.38 -31.88
C ASN A 166 26.20 -1.50 -31.46
N HIS A 167 25.70 -0.59 -30.62
CA HIS A 167 24.42 -0.69 -29.89
C HIS A 167 24.22 -2.09 -29.27
N ASP A 168 25.24 -2.57 -28.55
CA ASP A 168 25.25 -3.89 -27.92
C ASP A 168 25.24 -3.73 -26.39
N PHE A 169 24.29 -4.38 -25.71
CA PHE A 169 24.17 -4.34 -24.24
C PHE A 169 23.75 -5.71 -23.66
N PRO A 170 24.63 -6.73 -23.68
CA PRO A 170 24.26 -8.10 -23.33
C PRO A 170 23.61 -8.28 -21.95
N LEU A 171 24.13 -7.58 -20.93
CA LEU A 171 23.65 -7.69 -19.55
C LEU A 171 22.17 -7.30 -19.40
N TYR A 172 21.71 -6.31 -20.15
CA TYR A 172 20.30 -5.90 -20.18
C TYR A 172 19.48 -6.80 -21.12
N VAL A 173 19.96 -6.97 -22.36
CA VAL A 173 19.25 -7.66 -23.46
C VAL A 173 18.96 -9.13 -23.13
N GLU A 174 19.89 -9.86 -22.53
CA GLU A 174 19.64 -11.25 -22.14
C GLU A 174 18.76 -11.36 -20.88
N ALA A 175 18.86 -10.42 -19.94
CA ALA A 175 18.07 -10.46 -18.71
C ALA A 175 16.58 -10.18 -18.93
N ILE A 176 16.23 -9.21 -19.78
CA ILE A 176 14.81 -8.83 -19.98
C ILE A 176 13.96 -9.94 -20.61
N LYS A 177 14.56 -10.94 -21.27
CA LYS A 177 13.85 -12.12 -21.78
C LYS A 177 13.15 -12.91 -20.68
N PHE A 178 13.68 -12.89 -19.46
CA PHE A 178 13.16 -13.63 -18.31
C PHE A 178 12.12 -12.84 -17.47
N PHE A 179 11.63 -11.69 -17.96
CA PHE A 179 10.64 -10.86 -17.24
C PHE A 179 9.33 -11.60 -16.89
N ASN A 180 8.94 -12.54 -17.74
CA ASN A 180 7.75 -13.38 -17.60
C ASN A 180 8.12 -14.86 -17.34
N HIS A 181 9.17 -15.09 -16.54
CA HIS A 181 9.52 -16.44 -16.09
C HIS A 181 8.48 -16.96 -15.08
N PRO A 182 8.08 -18.25 -15.11
CA PRO A 182 7.09 -18.80 -14.17
C PRO A 182 7.53 -18.70 -12.70
N GLU A 183 8.81 -18.85 -12.41
CA GLU A 183 9.33 -18.68 -11.05
C GLU A 183 9.41 -17.19 -10.64
N THR A 184 8.71 -16.83 -9.56
CA THR A 184 8.65 -15.45 -9.05
C THR A 184 10.01 -14.89 -8.63
N MET A 185 10.92 -15.73 -8.12
CA MET A 185 12.28 -15.30 -7.73
C MET A 185 13.12 -14.83 -8.93
N VAL A 186 12.98 -15.47 -10.09
CA VAL A 186 13.59 -15.01 -11.34
C VAL A 186 12.98 -13.67 -11.78
N ARG A 187 11.65 -13.52 -11.71
CA ARG A 187 10.99 -12.22 -12.02
C ARG A 187 11.51 -11.11 -11.11
N ILE A 188 11.61 -11.34 -9.80
CA ILE A 188 12.16 -10.38 -8.81
C ILE A 188 13.62 -10.04 -9.13
N ALA A 189 14.44 -11.01 -9.53
CA ALA A 189 15.83 -10.77 -9.89
C ALA A 189 15.99 -9.94 -11.17
N VAL A 190 15.18 -10.21 -12.20
CA VAL A 190 15.13 -9.40 -13.44
C VAL A 190 14.64 -7.97 -13.14
N ARG A 191 13.59 -7.81 -12.32
CA ARG A 191 13.13 -6.50 -11.84
C ARG A 191 14.25 -5.73 -11.13
N THR A 192 14.98 -6.39 -10.21
CA THR A 192 16.13 -5.79 -9.51
C THR A 192 17.20 -5.32 -10.51
N LEU A 193 17.53 -6.16 -11.50
CA LEU A 193 18.53 -5.84 -12.53
C LEU A 193 18.12 -4.66 -13.40
N THR A 194 16.85 -4.61 -13.85
CA THR A 194 16.37 -3.50 -14.68
C THR A 194 16.38 -2.18 -13.91
N LEU A 195 15.94 -2.16 -12.64
CA LEU A 195 16.02 -0.97 -11.79
C LEU A 195 17.46 -0.52 -11.57
N ASN A 196 18.40 -1.45 -11.31
CA ASN A 196 19.82 -1.12 -11.18
C ASN A 196 20.40 -0.48 -12.46
N ILE A 197 20.01 -0.97 -13.64
CA ILE A 197 20.47 -0.45 -14.93
C ILE A 197 19.85 0.92 -15.22
N TYR A 198 18.53 1.06 -15.10
CA TYR A 198 17.83 2.33 -15.32
C TYR A 198 18.33 3.45 -14.38
N LYS A 199 18.75 3.08 -13.16
CA LYS A 199 19.31 4.00 -12.16
C LYS A 199 20.70 4.55 -12.50
N VAL A 200 21.46 3.94 -13.40
CA VAL A 200 22.77 4.48 -13.82
C VAL A 200 22.55 5.73 -14.68
N PRO A 201 23.11 6.90 -14.32
CA PRO A 201 22.99 8.11 -15.13
C PRO A 201 23.99 8.04 -16.30
N ASP A 202 23.60 7.34 -17.37
CA ASP A 202 24.32 7.33 -18.65
C ASP A 202 23.35 7.61 -19.83
N PRO A 203 23.42 8.78 -20.48
CA PRO A 203 22.48 9.17 -21.53
C PRO A 203 22.52 8.28 -22.78
N ALA A 204 23.68 7.71 -23.12
CA ALA A 204 23.82 6.89 -24.32
C ALA A 204 23.17 5.50 -24.14
N MET A 205 23.32 4.92 -22.95
CA MET A 205 22.66 3.68 -22.52
C MET A 205 21.16 3.87 -22.34
N HIS A 206 20.72 4.96 -21.70
CA HIS A 206 19.29 5.32 -21.62
C HIS A 206 18.68 5.47 -23.01
N ARG A 207 19.35 6.16 -23.93
CA ARG A 207 18.90 6.30 -25.32
C ARG A 207 18.79 4.96 -26.04
N PHE A 208 19.77 4.07 -25.89
CA PHE A 208 19.69 2.72 -26.45
C PHE A 208 18.45 1.97 -25.92
N ILE A 209 18.18 2.02 -24.62
CA ILE A 209 17.00 1.38 -24.02
C ILE A 209 15.71 1.95 -24.61
N LEU A 210 15.60 3.27 -24.72
CA LEU A 210 14.42 3.94 -25.29
C LEU A 210 14.20 3.58 -26.77
N ASP A 211 15.24 3.77 -27.60
CA ASP A 211 15.19 3.64 -29.06
C ASP A 211 15.09 2.17 -29.52
N ARG A 212 15.39 1.17 -28.67
CA ARG A 212 15.41 -0.26 -29.03
C ARG A 212 14.47 -1.16 -28.24
N THR A 213 14.21 -0.92 -26.96
CA THR A 213 13.62 -1.95 -26.08
C THR A 213 12.46 -1.49 -25.22
N ALA A 214 12.44 -0.24 -24.74
CA ALA A 214 11.50 0.22 -23.72
C ALA A 214 10.03 0.03 -24.14
N THR A 215 9.69 0.41 -25.37
CA THR A 215 8.33 0.29 -25.91
C THR A 215 7.85 -1.17 -25.95
N GLU A 216 8.67 -2.09 -26.43
CA GLU A 216 8.30 -3.53 -26.51
C GLU A 216 8.30 -4.19 -25.13
N TYR A 217 9.31 -3.88 -24.30
CA TYR A 217 9.42 -4.38 -22.93
C TYR A 217 8.22 -3.96 -22.08
N PHE A 218 7.87 -2.67 -22.07
CA PHE A 218 6.73 -2.16 -21.31
C PHE A 218 5.39 -2.58 -21.93
N SER A 219 5.28 -2.71 -23.25
CA SER A 219 4.09 -3.27 -23.91
C SER A 219 3.80 -4.69 -23.43
N ASN A 220 4.81 -5.56 -23.43
CA ASN A 220 4.70 -6.94 -22.96
C ASN A 220 4.52 -7.04 -21.43
N LEU A 221 5.21 -6.20 -20.64
CA LEU A 221 5.04 -6.13 -19.18
C LEU A 221 3.60 -5.76 -18.81
N VAL A 222 3.05 -4.71 -19.41
CA VAL A 222 1.67 -4.26 -19.15
C VAL A 222 0.64 -5.27 -19.67
N TRP A 223 0.92 -5.95 -20.79
CA TRP A 223 0.08 -7.05 -21.29
C TRP A 223 0.08 -8.27 -20.35
N PHE A 224 1.24 -8.62 -19.78
CA PHE A 224 1.35 -9.69 -18.78
C PHE A 224 0.56 -9.34 -17.50
N ILE A 225 0.75 -8.13 -16.98
CA ILE A 225 0.00 -7.59 -15.83
C ILE A 225 -1.51 -7.64 -16.11
N ARG A 226 -1.96 -7.16 -17.27
CA ARG A 226 -3.37 -7.23 -17.71
C ARG A 226 -3.92 -8.66 -17.72
N THR A 227 -3.12 -9.62 -18.18
CA THR A 227 -3.53 -11.03 -18.24
C THR A 227 -3.68 -11.62 -16.83
N HIS A 228 -2.67 -11.40 -15.97
CA HIS A 228 -2.69 -11.83 -14.57
C HIS A 228 -3.90 -11.28 -13.81
N ILE A 229 -4.20 -9.99 -13.96
CA ILE A 229 -5.36 -9.34 -13.31
C ILE A 229 -6.69 -9.90 -13.81
N LEU A 230 -6.81 -10.21 -15.11
CA LEU A 230 -8.03 -10.84 -15.67
C LEU A 230 -8.22 -12.26 -15.13
N ASP A 231 -7.14 -13.01 -14.88
CA ASP A 231 -7.21 -14.33 -14.24
C ASP A 231 -7.45 -14.25 -12.72
N PHE A 232 -6.95 -13.22 -12.04
CA PHE A 232 -7.23 -12.92 -10.63
C PHE A 232 -8.71 -12.56 -10.42
N ASP A 233 -9.29 -11.70 -11.27
CA ASP A 233 -10.72 -11.37 -11.26
C ASP A 233 -11.61 -12.60 -11.57
N ARG A 234 -11.20 -13.48 -12.50
CA ARG A 234 -11.86 -14.79 -12.70
C ARG A 234 -11.75 -15.68 -11.47
N LEU A 235 -10.61 -15.67 -10.78
CA LEU A 235 -10.38 -16.46 -9.57
C LEU A 235 -11.27 -15.99 -8.42
N ILE A 236 -11.39 -14.68 -8.19
CA ILE A 236 -12.34 -14.11 -7.21
C ILE A 236 -13.77 -14.49 -7.57
N ARG A 237 -14.21 -14.22 -8.81
CA ARG A 237 -15.60 -14.49 -9.25
C ARG A 237 -16.01 -15.96 -9.13
N ASN A 238 -15.09 -16.89 -9.39
CA ASN A 238 -15.36 -18.32 -9.37
C ASN A 238 -15.21 -18.97 -7.97
N ASN A 239 -14.63 -18.27 -6.98
CA ASN A 239 -14.33 -18.83 -5.66
C ASN A 239 -14.90 -17.95 -4.54
N GLN A 240 -16.21 -18.05 -4.29
CA GLN A 240 -16.86 -17.32 -3.20
C GLN A 240 -16.54 -17.91 -1.81
N ASP A 241 -16.01 -19.14 -1.76
CA ASP A 241 -15.62 -19.81 -0.51
C ASP A 241 -14.22 -19.38 -0.01
N ILE A 242 -14.17 -18.90 1.24
CA ILE A 242 -12.94 -18.51 1.96
C ILE A 242 -11.96 -19.70 2.14
N ASN A 243 -12.40 -20.94 1.96
CA ASN A 243 -11.51 -22.11 1.94
C ASN A 243 -10.37 -21.99 0.92
N ASN A 244 -10.56 -21.22 -0.17
CA ASN A 244 -9.54 -20.96 -1.18
C ASN A 244 -8.70 -19.70 -0.92
N ARG A 245 -8.75 -19.11 0.30
CA ARG A 245 -8.07 -17.84 0.67
C ARG A 245 -6.62 -17.77 0.20
N GLY A 246 -5.83 -18.83 0.40
CA GLY A 246 -4.41 -18.84 -0.01
C GLY A 246 -4.16 -18.53 -1.48
N ARG A 247 -5.07 -18.90 -2.39
CA ARG A 247 -4.94 -18.58 -3.83
C ARG A 247 -5.28 -17.12 -4.14
N VAL A 248 -6.23 -16.53 -3.42
CA VAL A 248 -6.53 -15.09 -3.51
C VAL A 248 -5.41 -14.27 -2.86
N THR A 249 -4.85 -14.72 -1.74
CA THR A 249 -3.68 -14.11 -1.10
C THR A 249 -2.51 -14.02 -2.08
N CYS A 250 -2.06 -15.14 -2.67
CA CYS A 250 -0.93 -15.11 -3.60
C CYS A 250 -1.22 -14.31 -4.88
N GLY A 251 -2.46 -14.34 -5.39
CA GLY A 251 -2.85 -13.49 -6.53
C GLY A 251 -2.80 -11.99 -6.22
N LEU A 252 -3.20 -11.60 -5.00
CA LEU A 252 -3.11 -10.22 -4.51
C LEU A 252 -1.64 -9.81 -4.27
N GLU A 253 -0.85 -10.68 -3.65
CA GLU A 253 0.58 -10.47 -3.43
C GLU A 253 1.31 -10.25 -4.76
N GLU A 254 1.11 -11.12 -5.76
CA GLU A 254 1.70 -10.95 -7.09
C GLU A 254 1.24 -9.66 -7.79
N TYR A 255 -0.05 -9.27 -7.65
CA TYR A 255 -0.55 -7.99 -8.18
C TYR A 255 0.14 -6.78 -7.53
N LEU A 256 0.26 -6.76 -6.21
CA LEU A 256 0.93 -5.68 -5.49
C LEU A 256 2.43 -5.61 -5.87
N ASP A 257 3.08 -6.76 -6.03
CA ASP A 257 4.44 -6.90 -6.55
C ASP A 257 4.63 -6.28 -7.94
N HIS A 258 3.60 -6.35 -8.79
CA HIS A 258 3.58 -5.69 -10.10
C HIS A 258 3.45 -4.16 -9.97
N ILE A 259 2.50 -3.65 -9.17
CA ILE A 259 2.31 -2.20 -9.04
C ILE A 259 3.49 -1.54 -8.31
N HIS A 260 4.06 -2.19 -7.30
CA HIS A 260 5.28 -1.71 -6.64
C HIS A 260 6.46 -1.63 -7.61
N TYR A 261 6.67 -2.62 -8.49
CA TYR A 261 7.72 -2.54 -9.51
C TYR A 261 7.51 -1.39 -10.52
N LEU A 262 6.26 -1.09 -10.91
CA LEU A 262 5.95 0.07 -11.76
C LEU A 262 6.26 1.38 -11.04
N GLN A 263 5.87 1.51 -9.77
CA GLN A 263 6.18 2.67 -8.94
C GLN A 263 7.69 2.84 -8.70
N ASP A 264 8.44 1.74 -8.52
CA ASP A 264 9.89 1.77 -8.38
C ASP A 264 10.58 2.30 -9.64
N ILE A 265 10.10 1.96 -10.85
CA ILE A 265 10.59 2.56 -12.10
C ILE A 265 10.32 4.06 -12.11
N PHE A 266 9.09 4.49 -11.81
CA PHE A 266 8.75 5.91 -11.79
C PHE A 266 9.62 6.71 -10.81
N LEU A 267 9.92 6.15 -9.64
CA LEU A 267 10.80 6.74 -8.60
C LEU A 267 12.27 6.91 -9.01
N LEU A 268 12.71 6.33 -10.14
CA LEU A 268 14.03 6.62 -10.71
C LEU A 268 14.09 7.99 -11.41
N ASN A 269 12.93 8.62 -11.69
CA ASN A 269 12.80 9.93 -12.33
C ASN A 269 13.55 10.05 -13.67
N VAL A 270 13.49 9.01 -14.50
CA VAL A 270 13.99 9.03 -15.88
C VAL A 270 12.83 9.39 -16.80
N ASP A 271 12.58 10.68 -17.00
CA ASP A 271 11.33 11.19 -17.62
C ASP A 271 10.97 10.54 -18.95
N SER A 272 11.94 10.33 -19.83
CA SER A 272 11.73 9.67 -21.13
C SER A 272 11.27 8.22 -20.99
N LEU A 273 11.81 7.48 -20.02
CA LEU A 273 11.41 6.10 -19.72
C LEU A 273 10.04 6.06 -19.04
N ASN A 274 9.80 7.00 -18.12
CA ASN A 274 8.54 7.16 -17.40
C ASN A 274 7.39 7.55 -18.35
N ASN A 275 7.64 8.36 -19.37
CA ASN A 275 6.66 8.71 -20.40
C ASN A 275 6.27 7.48 -21.25
N VAL A 276 7.24 6.68 -21.73
CA VAL A 276 6.93 5.44 -22.48
C VAL A 276 6.16 4.46 -21.59
N LEU A 277 6.52 4.34 -20.31
CA LEU A 277 5.81 3.48 -19.37
C LEU A 277 4.38 3.98 -19.09
N LYS A 278 4.20 5.28 -18.84
CA LYS A 278 2.88 5.95 -18.73
C LYS A 278 2.02 5.60 -19.95
N ASP A 279 2.56 5.77 -21.16
CA ASP A 279 1.82 5.49 -22.38
C ASP A 279 1.40 4.03 -22.48
N GLN A 280 2.27 3.05 -22.22
CA GLN A 280 1.83 1.65 -22.23
C GLN A 280 0.79 1.38 -21.13
N LEU A 281 0.97 1.93 -19.93
CA LEU A 281 0.13 1.69 -18.76
C LEU A 281 -1.29 2.27 -18.91
N MET A 282 -1.40 3.53 -19.33
CA MET A 282 -2.68 4.22 -19.57
C MET A 282 -3.43 3.60 -20.76
N ASN A 283 -2.75 3.47 -21.91
CA ASN A 283 -3.38 3.04 -23.16
C ASN A 283 -3.68 1.52 -23.21
N ARG A 284 -3.02 0.67 -22.40
CA ARG A 284 -3.23 -0.80 -22.44
C ARG A 284 -3.84 -1.43 -21.18
N LEU A 285 -3.75 -0.79 -20.01
CA LEU A 285 -4.30 -1.34 -18.75
C LEU A 285 -5.34 -0.40 -18.11
N LEU A 286 -4.92 0.77 -17.61
CA LEU A 286 -5.73 1.55 -16.68
C LEU A 286 -7.05 2.00 -17.30
N ILE A 287 -7.02 2.67 -18.46
CA ILE A 287 -8.24 3.11 -19.12
C ILE A 287 -9.05 1.92 -19.68
N PRO A 288 -8.50 1.04 -20.55
CA PRO A 288 -9.30 0.02 -21.24
C PRO A 288 -9.74 -1.16 -20.38
N VAL A 289 -9.16 -1.37 -19.19
CA VAL A 289 -9.48 -2.51 -18.31
C VAL A 289 -10.07 -2.06 -16.98
N TYR A 290 -9.48 -1.08 -16.28
CA TYR A 290 -10.03 -0.64 -14.98
C TYR A 290 -11.19 0.33 -15.20
N VAL A 291 -10.93 1.50 -15.78
CA VAL A 291 -11.91 2.58 -15.94
C VAL A 291 -13.11 2.14 -16.79
N PHE A 292 -12.86 1.44 -17.91
CA PHE A 292 -13.92 0.91 -18.76
C PHE A 292 -14.79 -0.18 -18.10
N SER A 293 -14.34 -0.79 -17.00
CA SER A 293 -15.13 -1.77 -16.22
C SER A 293 -15.99 -1.13 -15.12
N LEU A 294 -15.86 0.18 -14.86
CA LEU A 294 -16.73 0.89 -13.92
C LEU A 294 -18.18 1.02 -14.42
N ILE A 295 -18.38 1.23 -15.72
CA ILE A 295 -19.71 1.47 -16.30
C ILE A 295 -20.41 0.14 -16.64
N LYS A 296 -21.67 0.01 -16.19
CA LYS A 296 -22.58 -1.10 -16.50
C LYS A 296 -22.71 -1.29 -18.03
N ARG A 297 -22.84 -2.56 -18.46
CA ARG A 297 -22.59 -3.00 -19.85
C ARG A 297 -23.37 -2.24 -20.92
N ASP A 298 -24.59 -1.83 -20.63
CA ASP A 298 -25.58 -1.49 -21.67
C ASP A 298 -25.51 -0.04 -22.17
N LYS A 299 -24.93 0.89 -21.39
CA LYS A 299 -24.84 2.32 -21.80
C LYS A 299 -23.87 2.56 -22.98
N PHE A 300 -22.77 1.82 -23.06
CA PHE A 300 -21.67 2.05 -24.03
C PHE A 300 -21.11 0.74 -24.61
N SER A 301 -21.98 -0.21 -24.94
CA SER A 301 -21.62 -1.60 -25.27
C SER A 301 -20.82 -1.83 -26.57
N ARG A 302 -20.69 -0.83 -27.44
CA ARG A 302 -20.38 -1.03 -28.87
C ARG A 302 -18.92 -1.37 -29.22
N ILE A 303 -17.97 -1.16 -28.31
CA ILE A 303 -16.53 -1.14 -28.66
C ILE A 303 -15.67 -2.14 -27.86
N THR A 304 -16.07 -2.53 -26.64
CA THR A 304 -15.22 -3.34 -25.75
C THR A 304 -15.54 -4.84 -25.78
N ASP A 305 -14.56 -5.69 -26.07
CA ASP A 305 -14.69 -7.15 -25.91
C ASP A 305 -15.04 -7.52 -24.45
N PRO A 306 -16.16 -8.23 -24.20
CA PRO A 306 -16.59 -8.58 -22.84
C PRO A 306 -15.60 -9.52 -22.12
N ARG A 307 -14.69 -10.19 -22.83
CA ARG A 307 -13.65 -11.06 -22.26
C ARG A 307 -12.51 -10.29 -21.57
N THR A 308 -12.41 -8.98 -21.79
CA THR A 308 -11.39 -8.12 -21.17
C THR A 308 -11.94 -7.09 -20.19
N LYS A 309 -13.22 -7.19 -19.79
CA LYS A 309 -13.75 -6.42 -18.66
C LYS A 309 -13.68 -7.25 -17.38
N LEU A 310 -13.38 -6.55 -16.30
CA LEU A 310 -13.40 -7.06 -14.92
C LEU A 310 -14.84 -7.04 -14.39
N ASP A 311 -15.08 -7.59 -13.20
CA ASP A 311 -16.23 -7.11 -12.43
C ASP A 311 -16.03 -5.65 -11.99
N GLN A 312 -17.14 -4.92 -11.84
CA GLN A 312 -17.15 -3.54 -11.33
C GLN A 312 -16.48 -3.44 -9.95
N SER A 313 -16.69 -4.44 -9.09
CA SER A 313 -16.15 -4.48 -7.72
C SER A 313 -14.63 -4.67 -7.75
N SER A 314 -14.13 -5.59 -8.59
CA SER A 314 -12.71 -5.80 -8.83
C SER A 314 -12.05 -4.54 -9.40
N ALA A 315 -12.69 -3.87 -10.37
CA ALA A 315 -12.16 -2.63 -10.96
C ALA A 315 -12.03 -1.50 -9.93
N LEU A 316 -13.03 -1.32 -9.05
CA LEU A 316 -12.96 -0.36 -7.94
C LEU A 316 -11.84 -0.71 -6.95
N PHE A 317 -11.69 -1.98 -6.57
CA PHE A 317 -10.61 -2.44 -5.69
C PHE A 317 -9.23 -2.16 -6.28
N LEU A 318 -9.00 -2.55 -7.55
CA LEU A 318 -7.71 -2.40 -8.22
C LEU A 318 -7.34 -0.92 -8.45
N LEU A 319 -8.34 -0.05 -8.68
CA LEU A 319 -8.15 1.40 -8.71
C LEU A 319 -7.77 1.95 -7.33
N ALA A 320 -8.43 1.52 -6.25
CA ALA A 320 -8.10 1.98 -4.90
C ALA A 320 -6.66 1.61 -4.50
N GLU A 321 -6.22 0.37 -4.75
CA GLU A 321 -4.81 -0.02 -4.56
C GLU A 321 -3.85 0.77 -5.47
N PHE A 322 -4.25 1.03 -6.73
CA PHE A 322 -3.40 1.80 -7.64
C PHE A 322 -3.22 3.26 -7.18
N PHE A 323 -4.28 3.94 -6.74
CA PHE A 323 -4.21 5.28 -6.16
C PHE A 323 -3.55 5.30 -4.77
N LEU A 324 -3.52 4.18 -4.04
CA LEU A 324 -2.79 4.08 -2.77
C LEU A 324 -1.27 3.95 -2.96
N VAL A 325 -0.85 3.11 -3.91
CA VAL A 325 0.56 2.76 -4.14
C VAL A 325 1.26 3.74 -5.08
N THR A 326 0.63 4.13 -6.19
CA THR A 326 1.28 4.90 -7.26
C THR A 326 1.24 6.40 -6.97
N ARG A 327 2.38 7.08 -7.18
CA ARG A 327 2.57 8.53 -6.90
C ARG A 327 3.26 9.27 -8.04
N TYR A 328 3.24 8.72 -9.24
CA TYR A 328 3.77 9.39 -10.42
C TYR A 328 2.73 10.37 -10.98
N LEU A 329 2.96 11.66 -10.69
CA LEU A 329 2.04 12.78 -10.97
C LEU A 329 1.35 12.69 -12.35
N PRO A 330 2.06 12.53 -13.50
CA PRO A 330 1.42 12.55 -14.81
C PRO A 330 0.52 11.34 -15.11
N VAL A 331 0.59 10.25 -14.33
CA VAL A 331 -0.33 9.11 -14.43
C VAL A 331 -1.52 9.30 -13.48
N ILE A 332 -1.28 9.81 -12.28
CA ILE A 332 -2.31 9.98 -11.26
C ILE A 332 -3.27 11.13 -11.61
N GLU A 333 -2.77 12.27 -12.09
CA GLU A 333 -3.59 13.39 -12.57
C GLU A 333 -4.50 12.98 -13.73
N GLU A 334 -3.93 12.37 -14.79
CA GLU A 334 -4.69 11.97 -15.98
C GLU A 334 -5.71 10.87 -15.66
N LEU A 335 -5.38 9.91 -14.78
CA LEU A 335 -6.33 8.89 -14.33
C LEU A 335 -7.44 9.49 -13.46
N ALA A 336 -7.13 10.46 -12.60
CA ALA A 336 -8.12 11.16 -11.79
C ALA A 336 -9.06 11.99 -12.66
N ASP A 337 -8.55 12.80 -13.59
CA ASP A 337 -9.35 13.61 -14.51
C ASP A 337 -10.26 12.74 -15.40
N ILE A 338 -9.75 11.62 -15.92
CA ILE A 338 -10.56 10.69 -16.70
C ILE A 338 -11.71 10.07 -15.87
N ILE A 339 -11.51 9.80 -14.58
CA ILE A 339 -12.55 9.21 -13.72
C ILE A 339 -13.54 10.27 -13.21
N LEU A 340 -13.05 11.49 -12.93
CA LEU A 340 -13.79 12.54 -12.22
C LEU A 340 -14.41 13.60 -13.16
N SER A 341 -13.76 13.93 -14.27
CA SER A 341 -14.12 15.04 -15.17
C SER A 341 -14.65 14.59 -16.54
N ALA A 342 -14.22 13.44 -17.05
CA ALA A 342 -14.52 13.01 -18.42
C ALA A 342 -16.04 12.95 -18.69
N ASN A 343 -16.46 13.61 -19.77
CA ASN A 343 -17.86 13.66 -20.19
C ASN A 343 -18.20 12.53 -21.16
N ILE A 344 -19.49 12.37 -21.51
CA ILE A 344 -19.94 11.32 -22.45
C ILE A 344 -19.20 11.39 -23.81
N GLU A 345 -18.93 12.59 -24.34
CA GLU A 345 -18.26 12.75 -25.64
C GLU A 345 -16.77 12.37 -25.58
N THR A 346 -16.06 12.71 -24.49
CA THR A 346 -14.67 12.27 -24.28
C THR A 346 -14.62 10.78 -23.99
N VAL A 347 -15.58 10.22 -23.24
CA VAL A 347 -15.73 8.77 -23.07
C VAL A 347 -15.88 8.06 -24.42
N GLU A 348 -16.72 8.55 -25.33
CA GLU A 348 -16.83 7.98 -26.68
C GLU A 348 -15.58 8.19 -27.54
N ALA A 349 -14.90 9.33 -27.45
CA ALA A 349 -13.67 9.61 -28.20
C ALA A 349 -12.50 8.74 -27.73
N VAL A 350 -12.36 8.58 -26.41
CA VAL A 350 -11.40 7.69 -25.74
C VAL A 350 -11.71 6.23 -26.07
N GLN A 351 -12.99 5.83 -26.04
CA GLN A 351 -13.39 4.49 -26.50
C GLN A 351 -13.11 4.28 -28.00
N ARG A 352 -13.35 5.25 -28.89
CA ARG A 352 -13.00 5.13 -30.32
C ARG A 352 -11.49 5.00 -30.55
N ARG A 353 -10.69 5.88 -29.94
CA ARG A 353 -9.22 5.82 -29.96
C ARG A 353 -8.71 4.42 -29.57
N TYR A 354 -9.27 3.84 -28.51
CA TYR A 354 -8.89 2.48 -28.09
C TYR A 354 -9.57 1.37 -28.91
N GLY A 355 -10.77 1.54 -29.45
CA GLY A 355 -11.40 0.58 -30.34
C GLY A 355 -10.59 0.35 -31.62
N GLU A 356 -9.94 1.39 -32.13
CA GLU A 356 -9.06 1.35 -33.29
C GLU A 356 -7.62 0.90 -32.94
N GLN A 357 -7.15 1.13 -31.70
CA GLN A 357 -5.79 0.79 -31.26
C GLN A 357 -5.66 -0.53 -30.47
N ILE A 358 -6.76 -1.11 -29.95
CA ILE A 358 -6.71 -2.40 -29.24
C ILE A 358 -6.63 -3.53 -30.28
N SER A 359 -5.38 -3.86 -30.63
CA SER A 359 -4.99 -5.25 -30.80
C SER A 359 -5.37 -6.02 -29.54
N TYR A 360 -6.47 -6.77 -29.58
CA TYR A 360 -6.83 -7.76 -28.55
C TYR A 360 -5.87 -8.96 -28.54
N SER A 361 -5.09 -9.13 -29.62
CA SER A 361 -3.95 -10.02 -29.72
C SER A 361 -2.78 -9.57 -28.83
N LEU A 362 -1.93 -10.54 -28.47
CA LEU A 362 -0.54 -10.35 -28.00
C LEU A 362 0.17 -9.24 -28.79
N PRO A 363 1.11 -8.47 -28.20
CA PRO A 363 2.02 -7.62 -28.97
C PRO A 363 2.58 -8.38 -30.20
N PRO A 364 2.59 -7.76 -31.39
CA PRO A 364 2.81 -8.48 -32.66
C PRO A 364 4.22 -9.05 -32.81
N THR A 365 5.12 -8.66 -31.91
CA THR A 365 6.52 -9.08 -31.82
C THR A 365 6.76 -9.65 -30.42
N SER A 366 7.17 -10.92 -30.35
CA SER A 366 7.78 -11.41 -29.11
C SER A 366 9.10 -10.67 -28.89
N LEU A 367 9.47 -10.48 -27.61
CA LEU A 367 10.65 -9.70 -27.24
C LEU A 367 11.92 -10.20 -27.95
N ASP A 368 12.05 -11.51 -28.15
CA ASP A 368 13.15 -12.15 -28.88
C ASP A 368 13.31 -11.72 -30.35
N ILE A 369 12.22 -11.31 -31.01
CA ILE A 369 12.24 -10.85 -32.41
C ILE A 369 12.79 -9.42 -32.48
N CYS A 370 12.34 -8.53 -31.58
CA CYS A 370 12.85 -7.15 -31.49
C CYS A 370 14.30 -7.07 -30.98
N LEU A 371 14.75 -8.08 -30.23
CA LEU A 371 16.14 -8.20 -29.75
C LEU A 371 17.10 -8.90 -30.74
N ALA A 372 16.61 -9.30 -31.93
CA ALA A 372 17.47 -9.81 -32.99
C ALA A 372 18.33 -8.68 -33.61
N LYS A 373 19.60 -8.97 -33.91
CA LYS A 373 20.50 -7.97 -34.52
C LYS A 373 20.00 -7.57 -35.92
N PRO A 374 20.05 -6.27 -36.30
CA PRO A 374 19.39 -5.73 -37.48
C PRO A 374 19.96 -6.24 -38.82
N ASP A 375 21.11 -6.92 -38.82
CA ASP A 375 21.86 -7.36 -40.00
C ASP A 375 21.15 -8.39 -40.90
N THR A 376 19.94 -8.84 -40.52
CA THR A 376 19.14 -9.84 -41.27
C THR A 376 17.85 -9.32 -41.88
N LEU A 377 17.51 -8.03 -41.71
CA LEU A 377 16.31 -7.40 -42.30
C LEU A 377 16.68 -6.34 -43.36
N THR A 378 17.40 -6.76 -44.39
CA THR A 378 17.49 -5.98 -45.63
C THR A 378 16.25 -6.22 -46.51
N ASN A 379 15.69 -5.15 -47.06
CA ASN A 379 14.53 -5.10 -47.96
C ASN A 379 13.18 -5.58 -47.40
N LYS A 380 12.44 -4.65 -46.76
CA LYS A 380 11.26 -4.07 -47.43
C LYS A 380 10.76 -2.76 -46.80
N ASN A 381 10.55 -1.78 -47.69
CA ASN A 381 9.70 -0.59 -47.57
C ASN A 381 9.97 0.39 -46.41
N ASN A 382 10.76 1.42 -46.70
CA ASN A 382 10.69 2.68 -45.95
C ASN A 382 9.33 3.36 -46.18
N SER A 383 8.72 3.87 -45.12
CA SER A 383 7.76 4.97 -45.18
C SER A 383 8.02 5.89 -43.98
N GLU A 384 8.78 6.95 -44.20
CA GLU A 384 9.16 7.89 -43.15
C GLU A 384 7.94 8.71 -42.70
N ILE A 385 7.71 8.76 -41.39
CA ILE A 385 6.76 9.70 -40.78
C ILE A 385 7.59 10.67 -39.94
N SER A 386 8.01 11.77 -40.56
CA SER A 386 8.76 12.83 -39.88
C SER A 386 7.85 13.60 -38.91
N LEU A 387 8.13 13.46 -37.61
CA LEU A 387 7.70 14.42 -36.61
C LEU A 387 8.48 15.72 -36.81
N ASN A 388 7.82 16.76 -37.33
CA ASN A 388 8.37 18.11 -37.39
C ASN A 388 7.61 19.03 -36.43
N ALA A 389 8.36 19.95 -35.80
CA ALA A 389 7.87 20.81 -34.74
C ALA A 389 7.05 22.01 -35.25
N LEU A 390 6.41 22.70 -34.30
CA LEU A 390 5.77 24.00 -34.50
C LEU A 390 6.77 25.05 -35.00
N ASP A 391 6.33 25.93 -35.89
CA ASP A 391 7.00 27.21 -36.13
C ASP A 391 5.96 28.31 -36.40
N ILE A 392 6.23 29.54 -35.96
CA ILE A 392 5.26 30.64 -35.96
C ILE A 392 5.93 31.91 -36.51
N ASN A 393 5.60 32.30 -37.75
CA ASN A 393 5.14 33.67 -38.07
C ASN A 393 4.78 33.94 -39.54
N ASN A 394 3.74 34.77 -39.71
CA ASN A 394 3.53 35.82 -40.71
C ASN A 394 4.37 35.86 -42.02
N GLY A 395 3.66 35.75 -43.15
CA GLY A 395 4.09 36.24 -44.48
C GLY A 395 2.88 36.42 -45.40
N ALA A 396 2.77 37.54 -46.13
CA ALA A 396 1.52 37.94 -46.78
C ALA A 396 1.65 38.28 -48.28
N SER A 397 0.56 38.07 -49.03
CA SER A 397 0.29 38.55 -50.41
C SER A 397 1.09 37.91 -51.56
N ARG A 398 0.59 37.80 -52.81
CA ARG A 398 -0.77 37.94 -53.43
C ARG A 398 -0.73 37.47 -54.90
N HIS A 399 -1.89 37.49 -55.59
CA HIS A 399 -2.09 37.50 -57.06
C HIS A 399 -1.97 36.14 -57.81
N HIS A 400 -2.71 35.86 -58.90
CA HIS A 400 -3.75 36.64 -59.64
C HIS A 400 -4.85 35.75 -60.30
N HIS A 401 -5.87 36.42 -60.86
CA HIS A 401 -7.05 36.02 -61.67
C HIS A 401 -7.11 34.65 -62.41
N GLY A 402 -8.28 34.09 -62.74
CA GLY A 402 -9.69 34.50 -62.50
C GLY A 402 -10.59 34.54 -63.76
N HIS A 403 -11.92 34.41 -63.62
CA HIS A 403 -12.93 34.94 -64.57
C HIS A 403 -14.37 34.95 -64.01
N GLU A 404 -15.21 35.85 -64.55
CA GLU A 404 -16.63 36.13 -64.23
C GLU A 404 -17.57 35.52 -65.33
N PRO A 405 -18.94 35.51 -65.22
CA PRO A 405 -19.76 36.75 -65.27
C PRO A 405 -21.09 36.80 -64.47
N ASN A 406 -21.62 38.02 -64.29
CA ASN A 406 -22.85 38.39 -63.59
C ASN A 406 -24.15 38.45 -64.45
N ARG A 407 -25.33 38.48 -63.77
CA ARG A 407 -26.67 38.98 -64.20
C ARG A 407 -27.68 38.95 -63.01
N THR A 408 -28.85 39.60 -63.04
CA THR A 408 -29.11 41.05 -62.75
C THR A 408 -30.62 41.34 -62.57
N ARG A 409 -31.00 42.37 -61.75
CA ARG A 409 -32.34 43.03 -61.63
C ARG A 409 -33.44 42.22 -60.88
N SER A 410 -34.20 42.69 -59.87
CA SER A 410 -34.94 43.96 -59.52
C SER A 410 -36.44 43.91 -59.94
N ALA A 411 -37.46 44.50 -59.27
CA ALA A 411 -37.53 45.55 -58.24
C ALA A 411 -38.90 45.60 -57.46
N SER A 412 -39.17 46.70 -56.72
CA SER A 412 -40.46 47.20 -56.13
C SER A 412 -40.93 46.60 -54.77
N SER A 413 -41.61 47.34 -53.85
CA SER A 413 -42.10 48.74 -53.81
C SER A 413 -42.16 49.38 -52.39
N SER A 414 -42.33 50.72 -52.34
CA SER A 414 -42.44 51.68 -51.20
C SER A 414 -43.80 51.62 -50.41
N PRO A 415 -44.24 52.61 -49.55
CA PRO A 415 -43.61 53.86 -49.03
C PRO A 415 -43.88 54.32 -47.53
N ILE A 416 -43.02 55.24 -47.02
CA ILE A 416 -43.29 56.49 -46.22
C ILE A 416 -44.30 56.43 -45.02
N SER A 417 -43.90 56.64 -43.74
CA SER A 417 -43.69 57.95 -43.04
C SER A 417 -43.31 57.72 -41.53
N PHE A 418 -43.05 58.67 -40.60
CA PHE A 418 -42.87 60.15 -40.61
C PHE A 418 -41.75 60.60 -39.62
N ALA A 419 -41.96 61.46 -38.59
CA ALA A 419 -40.88 62.09 -37.80
C ALA A 419 -41.25 62.66 -36.37
N THR A 420 -40.20 63.10 -35.64
CA THR A 420 -40.08 64.14 -34.58
C THR A 420 -40.43 63.92 -33.06
N HIS A 421 -39.38 64.11 -32.23
CA HIS A 421 -39.22 64.79 -30.91
C HIS A 421 -40.05 64.53 -29.60
N HIS A 422 -39.31 64.61 -28.49
CA HIS A 422 -39.64 64.82 -27.04
C HIS A 422 -40.48 66.08 -26.71
N PRO A 423 -40.88 66.36 -25.44
CA PRO A 423 -41.22 65.49 -24.26
C PRO A 423 -42.52 65.96 -23.50
N LEU A 424 -42.94 65.29 -22.40
CA LEU A 424 -43.39 65.89 -21.10
C LEU A 424 -44.06 64.87 -20.12
N ASN A 425 -44.39 65.33 -18.90
CA ASN A 425 -44.78 64.56 -17.71
C ASN A 425 -46.23 64.02 -17.64
N GLU A 426 -46.38 62.92 -16.88
CA GLU A 426 -47.37 62.62 -15.82
C GLU A 426 -48.82 63.19 -15.92
N SER A 427 -49.88 62.45 -15.56
CA SER A 427 -50.05 61.90 -14.21
C SER A 427 -51.35 61.09 -14.02
N SER A 428 -51.42 60.33 -12.92
CA SER A 428 -52.63 59.84 -12.22
C SER A 428 -53.53 58.76 -12.86
N THR A 429 -54.24 57.91 -12.09
CA THR A 429 -53.78 56.93 -11.07
C THR A 429 -54.93 55.96 -10.74
N LYS A 430 -54.64 54.66 -10.57
CA LYS A 430 -55.33 53.75 -9.62
C LYS A 430 -54.52 52.46 -9.44
N SER A 431 -54.52 51.91 -8.22
CA SER A 431 -53.47 51.00 -7.76
C SER A 431 -54.00 49.67 -7.22
N THR A 432 -53.29 48.57 -7.55
CA THR A 432 -53.32 47.26 -6.85
C THR A 432 -52.03 46.54 -7.34
N SER A 433 -50.96 46.29 -6.57
CA SER A 433 -50.77 45.65 -5.25
C SER A 433 -51.27 44.20 -5.25
N LEU A 434 -50.50 43.14 -4.94
CA LEU A 434 -49.10 42.94 -4.56
C LEU A 434 -48.54 41.77 -5.44
N TYR A 435 -47.24 41.46 -5.56
CA TYR A 435 -46.14 41.55 -4.60
C TYR A 435 -44.86 42.09 -5.22
N ILE A 436 -44.15 42.93 -4.45
CA ILE A 436 -42.71 43.05 -4.53
C ILE A 436 -42.17 42.02 -3.54
N SER A 437 -41.51 40.97 -4.02
CA SER A 437 -40.58 40.21 -3.18
C SER A 437 -39.32 41.05 -3.03
N ASN A 438 -39.08 41.57 -1.83
CA ASN A 438 -37.79 42.13 -1.47
C ASN A 438 -36.81 40.97 -1.29
N TRP A 439 -36.18 40.54 -2.38
CA TRP A 439 -35.07 39.58 -2.31
C TRP A 439 -33.98 40.18 -1.43
N THR A 440 -33.73 39.59 -0.26
CA THR A 440 -32.59 39.98 0.58
C THR A 440 -31.28 39.61 -0.13
N ASP A 441 -30.17 40.19 0.31
CA ASP A 441 -28.88 39.75 -0.23
C ASP A 441 -28.57 38.28 0.11
N ASP A 442 -29.22 37.69 1.13
CA ASP A 442 -29.25 36.25 1.40
C ASP A 442 -29.95 35.44 0.29
N GLU A 443 -30.99 35.99 -0.36
CA GLU A 443 -31.70 35.30 -1.45
C GLU A 443 -30.92 35.41 -2.78
N LYS A 444 -30.20 36.52 -3.00
CA LYS A 444 -29.23 36.62 -4.11
C LYS A 444 -28.04 35.69 -3.92
N THR A 445 -27.46 35.63 -2.72
CA THR A 445 -26.36 34.71 -2.43
C THR A 445 -26.84 33.26 -2.48
N LYS A 446 -28.04 32.93 -2.01
CA LYS A 446 -28.67 31.62 -2.27
C LYS A 446 -28.74 31.28 -3.75
N LEU A 447 -29.25 32.17 -4.61
CA LEU A 447 -29.28 31.91 -6.06
C LEU A 447 -27.90 31.67 -6.65
N HIS A 448 -26.88 32.40 -6.19
CA HIS A 448 -25.51 32.23 -6.66
C HIS A 448 -24.87 30.93 -6.14
N ILE A 449 -25.18 30.53 -4.90
CA ILE A 449 -24.81 29.24 -4.32
C ILE A 449 -25.52 28.09 -5.05
N ASP A 450 -26.80 28.23 -5.38
CA ASP A 450 -27.57 27.23 -6.13
C ASP A 450 -27.06 27.06 -7.57
N GLN A 451 -26.50 28.12 -8.17
CA GLN A 451 -25.78 28.05 -9.46
C GLN A 451 -24.38 27.43 -9.36
N LEU A 452 -23.78 27.40 -8.16
CA LEU A 452 -22.49 26.76 -7.88
C LEU A 452 -22.64 25.32 -7.35
N LYS A 453 -23.85 24.86 -7.06
CA LYS A 453 -24.10 23.47 -6.64
C LYS A 453 -23.82 22.49 -7.78
N PHE A 454 -23.03 21.48 -7.47
CA PHE A 454 -22.83 20.30 -8.31
C PHE A 454 -24.14 19.50 -8.38
N ASN A 455 -24.86 19.62 -9.50
CA ASN A 455 -26.22 19.11 -9.66
C ASN A 455 -26.26 17.73 -10.36
N GLU A 456 -27.38 17.00 -10.24
CA GLU A 456 -27.55 15.67 -10.87
C GLU A 456 -27.34 15.70 -12.38
N ALA A 457 -27.71 16.81 -13.03
CA ALA A 457 -27.50 17.03 -14.46
C ALA A 457 -26.01 17.12 -14.85
N ASP A 458 -25.11 17.45 -13.92
CA ASP A 458 -23.66 17.50 -14.14
C ASP A 458 -22.99 16.17 -13.75
N LEU A 459 -23.53 15.46 -12.75
CA LEU A 459 -23.18 14.07 -12.48
C LEU A 459 -23.50 13.17 -13.68
N ALA A 460 -24.69 13.30 -14.27
CA ALA A 460 -25.14 12.51 -15.41
C ALA A 460 -24.31 12.74 -16.70
N LYS A 461 -23.56 13.85 -16.79
CA LYS A 461 -22.61 14.10 -17.89
C LYS A 461 -21.29 13.33 -17.72
N ARG A 462 -20.94 12.92 -16.49
CA ARG A 462 -19.64 12.35 -16.08
C ARG A 462 -19.79 10.85 -15.75
N PRO A 463 -19.88 9.93 -16.72
CA PRO A 463 -20.39 8.58 -16.49
C PRO A 463 -19.49 7.68 -15.62
N TYR A 464 -18.18 7.97 -15.49
CA TYR A 464 -17.31 7.25 -14.56
C TYR A 464 -17.54 7.70 -13.10
N PHE A 465 -17.74 9.00 -12.87
CA PHE A 465 -18.11 9.52 -11.56
C PHE A 465 -19.55 9.15 -11.18
N GLU A 466 -20.49 9.16 -12.14
CA GLU A 466 -21.84 8.58 -11.98
C GLU A 466 -21.77 7.12 -11.51
N ALA A 467 -20.88 6.31 -12.10
CA ALA A 467 -20.70 4.92 -11.73
C ALA A 467 -20.04 4.72 -10.35
N LEU A 468 -19.17 5.64 -9.92
CA LEU A 468 -18.62 5.68 -8.54
C LEU A 468 -19.72 6.01 -7.53
N ILE A 469 -20.51 7.05 -7.76
CA ILE A 469 -21.61 7.45 -6.88
C ILE A 469 -22.68 6.34 -6.82
N GLN A 470 -23.03 5.71 -7.94
CA GLN A 470 -23.94 4.55 -7.96
C GLN A 470 -23.37 3.28 -7.29
N ALA A 471 -22.06 3.20 -7.09
CA ALA A 471 -21.45 2.09 -6.35
C ALA A 471 -21.51 2.28 -4.82
N LEU A 472 -21.93 3.45 -4.33
CA LEU A 472 -22.15 3.73 -2.90
C LEU A 472 -23.46 3.15 -2.35
N ASP A 473 -24.36 2.69 -3.21
CA ASP A 473 -25.61 2.01 -2.84
C ASP A 473 -25.32 0.75 -1.98
N CYS A 474 -25.95 0.70 -0.80
CA CYS A 474 -25.81 -0.35 0.21
C CYS A 474 -27.08 -1.21 0.40
N THR A 475 -28.12 -1.05 -0.43
CA THR A 475 -29.42 -1.74 -0.27
C THR A 475 -29.31 -3.27 -0.27
N GLU A 476 -28.52 -3.85 -1.19
CA GLU A 476 -28.29 -5.30 -1.25
C GLU A 476 -27.16 -5.78 -0.35
N ASN A 477 -26.00 -5.12 -0.40
CA ASN A 477 -24.78 -5.40 0.35
C ASN A 477 -23.83 -4.18 0.27
N ASP A 478 -22.77 -4.16 1.09
CA ASP A 478 -21.86 -3.02 1.19
C ASP A 478 -20.54 -3.15 0.40
N GLN A 479 -20.33 -4.23 -0.35
CA GLN A 479 -19.01 -4.56 -0.91
C GLN A 479 -18.55 -3.56 -1.98
N LYS A 480 -19.46 -3.14 -2.87
CA LYS A 480 -19.19 -2.10 -3.87
C LYS A 480 -18.97 -0.74 -3.23
N CYS A 481 -19.78 -0.40 -2.22
CA CYS A 481 -19.66 0.84 -1.47
C CYS A 481 -18.31 0.93 -0.75
N PHE A 482 -17.87 -0.15 -0.12
CA PHE A 482 -16.55 -0.24 0.49
C PHE A 482 -15.42 0.11 -0.50
N TYR A 483 -15.41 -0.45 -1.72
CA TYR A 483 -14.38 -0.11 -2.71
C TYR A 483 -14.56 1.30 -3.30
N ALA A 484 -15.79 1.76 -3.54
CA ALA A 484 -16.03 3.12 -4.05
C ALA A 484 -15.59 4.21 -3.06
N LEU A 485 -15.90 4.04 -1.78
CA LEU A 485 -15.34 4.84 -0.68
C LEU A 485 -13.81 4.74 -0.63
N SER A 486 -13.24 3.57 -0.89
CA SER A 486 -11.79 3.38 -0.94
C SER A 486 -11.13 4.12 -2.11
N VAL A 487 -11.73 4.14 -3.30
CA VAL A 487 -11.26 4.94 -4.45
C VAL A 487 -11.31 6.43 -4.11
N LEU A 488 -12.44 6.92 -3.61
CA LEU A 488 -12.60 8.34 -3.27
C LEU A 488 -11.63 8.78 -2.16
N LEU A 489 -11.43 7.96 -1.12
CA LEU A 489 -10.44 8.23 -0.07
C LEU A 489 -9.00 8.17 -0.57
N THR A 490 -8.64 7.18 -1.39
CA THR A 490 -7.27 7.08 -1.92
C THR A 490 -6.95 8.23 -2.88
N MET A 491 -7.92 8.71 -3.66
CA MET A 491 -7.79 9.95 -4.43
C MET A 491 -7.54 11.17 -3.52
N THR A 492 -8.37 11.41 -2.50
CA THR A 492 -8.22 12.59 -1.61
C THR A 492 -7.01 12.52 -0.67
N MET A 493 -6.46 11.33 -0.45
CA MET A 493 -5.23 11.12 0.35
C MET A 493 -3.94 11.10 -0.48
N ASN A 494 -4.01 11.01 -1.82
CA ASN A 494 -2.83 10.94 -2.66
C ASN A 494 -2.35 12.37 -3.02
N PRO A 495 -1.14 12.79 -2.60
CA PRO A 495 -0.62 14.14 -2.87
C PRO A 495 -0.23 14.38 -4.35
N SER A 496 -0.45 13.39 -5.22
CA SER A 496 -0.22 13.45 -6.66
C SER A 496 -1.52 13.56 -7.47
N VAL A 497 -2.67 13.79 -6.84
CA VAL A 497 -3.91 14.22 -7.51
C VAL A 497 -3.98 15.74 -7.42
N ASP A 498 -4.19 16.42 -8.55
CA ASP A 498 -4.37 17.88 -8.57
C ASP A 498 -5.58 18.32 -7.71
N THR A 499 -5.38 19.38 -6.93
CA THR A 499 -6.43 19.97 -6.09
C THR A 499 -7.53 20.60 -6.93
N GLY A 500 -7.21 21.16 -8.11
CA GLY A 500 -8.20 21.70 -9.04
C GLY A 500 -9.20 20.65 -9.54
N ILE A 501 -8.72 19.45 -9.90
CA ILE A 501 -9.60 18.30 -10.22
C ILE A 501 -10.52 18.00 -9.04
N LEU A 502 -9.99 17.88 -7.82
CA LEU A 502 -10.78 17.58 -6.61
C LEU A 502 -11.80 18.69 -6.28
N GLU A 503 -11.42 19.96 -6.42
CA GLU A 503 -12.32 21.12 -6.27
C GLU A 503 -13.45 21.08 -7.31
N SER A 504 -13.16 20.72 -8.56
CA SER A 504 -14.13 20.66 -9.67
C SER A 504 -15.29 19.65 -9.48
N VAL A 505 -15.18 18.79 -8.47
CA VAL A 505 -16.20 17.81 -8.07
C VAL A 505 -16.57 17.91 -6.58
N GLY A 506 -16.07 18.91 -5.85
CA GLY A 506 -16.33 19.11 -4.42
C GLY A 506 -15.81 17.97 -3.53
N LEU A 507 -14.64 17.40 -3.86
CA LEU A 507 -13.96 16.32 -3.13
C LEU A 507 -12.92 16.82 -2.10
N THR A 508 -12.78 18.13 -1.89
CA THR A 508 -11.85 18.73 -0.93
C THR A 508 -12.48 19.92 -0.21
N VAL A 509 -12.14 20.07 1.08
CA VAL A 509 -12.52 21.22 1.92
C VAL A 509 -11.73 22.49 1.55
N LYS A 510 -10.50 22.35 1.02
CA LYS A 510 -9.57 23.47 0.82
C LYS A 510 -9.80 24.26 -0.47
N CYS A 511 -11.06 24.63 -0.74
CA CYS A 511 -11.39 25.55 -1.83
C CYS A 511 -11.29 27.01 -1.39
N SER A 512 -10.94 27.91 -2.31
CA SER A 512 -10.81 29.36 -2.06
C SER A 512 -12.11 29.99 -1.53
N ASN A 513 -13.27 29.47 -1.96
CA ASN A 513 -14.60 29.88 -1.50
C ASN A 513 -15.16 28.83 -0.53
N LYS A 514 -14.83 28.96 0.75
CA LYS A 514 -15.17 28.06 1.89
C LYS A 514 -16.69 27.90 2.17
N THR A 515 -17.46 27.49 1.18
CA THR A 515 -18.95 27.58 1.17
C THR A 515 -19.66 26.43 0.43
N PHE A 516 -18.93 25.53 -0.23
CA PHE A 516 -19.53 24.47 -1.04
C PHE A 516 -18.75 23.14 -0.94
N TYR A 517 -19.49 22.03 -0.98
CA TYR A 517 -19.03 20.64 -1.01
C TYR A 517 -20.02 19.81 -1.85
N ASN A 518 -19.64 18.64 -2.35
CA ASN A 518 -20.53 17.82 -3.17
C ASN A 518 -21.76 17.33 -2.39
N THR A 519 -22.91 17.98 -2.58
CA THR A 519 -24.14 17.69 -1.83
C THR A 519 -24.67 16.29 -2.14
N ILE A 520 -24.62 15.84 -3.39
CA ILE A 520 -25.08 14.51 -3.82
C ILE A 520 -24.27 13.41 -3.12
N LEU A 521 -22.94 13.55 -3.09
CA LEU A 521 -22.06 12.61 -2.40
C LEU A 521 -22.31 12.61 -0.89
N VAL A 522 -22.50 13.79 -0.27
CA VAL A 522 -22.86 13.87 1.16
C VAL A 522 -24.24 13.27 1.44
N ASP A 523 -25.21 13.40 0.54
CA ASP A 523 -26.53 12.78 0.69
C ASP A 523 -26.48 11.25 0.61
N GLN A 524 -25.60 10.69 -0.23
CA GLN A 524 -25.32 9.25 -0.27
C GLN A 524 -24.57 8.79 0.99
N LEU A 525 -23.58 9.56 1.46
CA LEU A 525 -22.85 9.26 2.70
C LEU A 525 -23.79 9.27 3.91
N CYS A 526 -24.66 10.27 4.05
CA CYS A 526 -25.68 10.31 5.08
C CYS A 526 -26.66 9.13 4.97
N GLU A 527 -26.95 8.61 3.78
CA GLU A 527 -27.79 7.41 3.65
C GLU A 527 -27.07 6.14 4.10
N ILE A 528 -25.77 6.02 3.81
CA ILE A 528 -24.92 4.95 4.37
C ILE A 528 -24.92 5.01 5.91
N LEU A 529 -24.90 6.21 6.51
CA LEU A 529 -25.02 6.35 7.97
C LEU A 529 -26.39 5.87 8.47
N SER A 530 -27.49 6.32 7.87
CA SER A 530 -28.87 5.91 8.23
C SER A 530 -29.07 4.39 8.13
N LEU A 531 -28.70 3.81 6.99
CA LEU A 531 -28.80 2.38 6.74
C LEU A 531 -27.90 1.57 7.68
N SER A 532 -26.78 2.13 8.16
CA SER A 532 -25.88 1.44 9.11
C SER A 532 -26.52 1.22 10.48
N VAL A 533 -27.46 2.08 10.89
CA VAL A 533 -28.17 2.00 12.17
C VAL A 533 -29.52 1.24 12.08
N SER A 534 -29.90 0.77 10.89
CA SER A 534 -31.08 -0.10 10.73
C SER A 534 -30.86 -1.48 11.40
N PRO A 535 -31.93 -2.13 11.93
CA PRO A 535 -31.79 -3.38 12.70
C PRO A 535 -31.32 -4.57 11.86
N ASP A 536 -31.66 -4.58 10.57
CA ASP A 536 -31.25 -5.60 9.59
C ASP A 536 -30.09 -5.11 8.69
N SER A 537 -29.30 -4.16 9.18
CA SER A 537 -28.24 -3.52 8.41
C SER A 537 -27.14 -4.49 7.95
N LYS A 538 -26.91 -4.52 6.63
CA LYS A 538 -25.87 -5.31 5.97
C LYS A 538 -24.55 -4.55 5.78
N ILE A 539 -24.40 -3.41 6.46
CA ILE A 539 -23.20 -2.56 6.35
C ILE A 539 -22.21 -2.91 7.47
N ARG A 540 -20.96 -3.18 7.10
CA ARG A 540 -19.87 -3.51 8.01
C ARG A 540 -19.31 -2.26 8.70
N LEU A 541 -18.69 -2.48 9.86
CA LEU A 541 -18.05 -1.42 10.65
C LEU A 541 -16.93 -0.72 9.87
N VAL A 542 -16.15 -1.45 9.07
CA VAL A 542 -15.14 -0.86 8.18
C VAL A 542 -15.74 0.11 7.16
N THR A 543 -16.87 -0.24 6.53
CA THR A 543 -17.52 0.58 5.49
C THR A 543 -18.11 1.85 6.08
N MET A 544 -18.77 1.75 7.24
CA MET A 544 -19.23 2.91 8.01
C MET A 544 -18.07 3.85 8.36
N ASN A 545 -16.96 3.31 8.85
CA ASN A 545 -15.77 4.08 9.19
C ASN A 545 -15.16 4.80 7.96
N LEU A 546 -15.15 4.16 6.78
CA LEU A 546 -14.72 4.84 5.55
C LEU A 546 -15.69 5.96 5.14
N ALA A 547 -17.01 5.75 5.25
CA ALA A 547 -18.00 6.77 4.95
C ALA A 547 -17.86 8.00 5.86
N ILE A 548 -17.64 7.78 7.16
CA ILE A 548 -17.38 8.84 8.15
C ILE A 548 -16.07 9.58 7.84
N ASN A 549 -15.00 8.86 7.50
CA ASN A 549 -13.72 9.47 7.15
C ASN A 549 -13.81 10.32 5.88
N LEU A 550 -14.50 9.82 4.84
CA LEU A 550 -14.71 10.59 3.61
C LEU A 550 -15.55 11.84 3.90
N LEU A 551 -16.69 11.69 4.60
CA LEU A 551 -17.55 12.81 4.98
C LEU A 551 -16.77 13.89 5.73
N LYS A 552 -15.92 13.53 6.69
CA LYS A 552 -15.03 14.50 7.38
C LYS A 552 -14.10 15.21 6.39
N LYS A 553 -13.42 14.49 5.48
CA LYS A 553 -12.56 15.08 4.44
C LYS A 553 -13.30 15.90 3.37
N LEU A 554 -14.62 15.83 3.29
CA LEU A 554 -15.46 16.65 2.40
C LEU A 554 -15.98 17.94 3.05
N VAL A 555 -16.17 17.98 4.38
CA VAL A 555 -16.89 19.08 5.04
C VAL A 555 -16.21 19.68 6.28
N TYR A 556 -15.14 19.09 6.80
CA TYR A 556 -14.48 19.55 8.03
C TYR A 556 -13.01 19.94 7.80
N ASP A 557 -12.66 21.16 8.19
CA ASP A 557 -11.31 21.70 8.16
C ASP A 557 -10.59 21.35 9.47
N GLU A 558 -9.59 20.46 9.40
CA GLU A 558 -8.81 20.03 10.57
C GLU A 558 -7.87 21.14 11.09
N GLU A 559 -7.47 22.09 10.24
CA GLU A 559 -6.57 23.20 10.61
C GLU A 559 -7.35 24.33 11.29
N GLU A 560 -8.48 24.73 10.70
CA GLU A 560 -9.34 25.81 11.23
C GLU A 560 -10.32 25.31 12.31
N LYS A 561 -10.54 23.99 12.40
CA LYS A 561 -11.50 23.33 13.29
C LYS A 561 -12.95 23.80 13.06
N VAL A 562 -13.29 23.97 11.77
CA VAL A 562 -14.59 24.45 11.27
C VAL A 562 -15.26 23.38 10.40
N SER A 563 -16.55 23.18 10.59
CA SER A 563 -17.42 22.42 9.69
C SER A 563 -18.14 23.37 8.73
N TYR A 564 -18.12 23.06 7.43
CA TYR A 564 -18.89 23.74 6.39
C TYR A 564 -20.18 22.97 6.00
N LEU A 565 -20.54 21.94 6.77
CA LEU A 565 -21.76 21.15 6.55
C LEU A 565 -23.02 22.00 6.70
N SER A 566 -24.03 21.78 5.84
CA SER A 566 -25.32 22.47 5.95
C SER A 566 -26.15 22.02 7.16
N ASP A 567 -26.98 22.91 7.71
CA ASP A 567 -27.93 22.59 8.79
C ASP A 567 -28.82 21.39 8.46
N HIS A 568 -29.20 21.20 7.19
CA HIS A 568 -30.00 20.07 6.74
C HIS A 568 -29.26 18.74 6.89
N HIS A 569 -28.01 18.66 6.45
CA HIS A 569 -27.22 17.43 6.58
C HIS A 569 -26.76 17.21 8.02
N LEU A 570 -26.48 18.28 8.78
CA LEU A 570 -26.19 18.20 10.21
C LEU A 570 -27.39 17.63 10.99
N ALA A 571 -28.61 18.11 10.72
CA ALA A 571 -29.83 17.56 11.31
C ALA A 571 -30.06 16.08 10.92
N ARG A 572 -29.72 15.68 9.69
CA ARG A 572 -29.76 14.27 9.25
C ARG A 572 -28.76 13.41 10.03
N ILE A 573 -27.54 13.89 10.27
CA ILE A 573 -26.53 13.19 11.09
C ILE A 573 -26.95 13.10 12.57
N GLU A 574 -27.47 14.17 13.16
CA GLU A 574 -27.96 14.14 14.54
C GLU A 574 -29.19 13.23 14.70
N GLY A 575 -30.06 13.12 13.68
CA GLY A 575 -31.14 12.13 13.65
C GLY A 575 -30.63 10.69 13.67
N VAL A 576 -29.56 10.39 12.91
CA VAL A 576 -28.89 9.07 12.94
C VAL A 576 -28.17 8.83 14.28
N HIS A 577 -27.62 9.87 14.89
CA HIS A 577 -27.05 9.82 16.24
C HIS A 577 -28.12 9.49 17.30
N GLU A 578 -29.29 10.14 17.27
CA GLU A 578 -30.42 9.82 18.15
C GLU A 578 -30.95 8.40 17.92
N GLN A 579 -31.10 7.98 16.66
CA GLN A 579 -31.49 6.60 16.32
C GLN A 579 -30.50 5.57 16.89
N SER A 580 -29.19 5.83 16.78
CA SER A 580 -28.15 4.94 17.34
C SER A 580 -28.19 4.91 18.87
N THR A 581 -28.53 6.03 19.50
CA THR A 581 -28.71 6.15 20.96
C THR A 581 -29.92 5.36 21.44
N GLU A 582 -31.04 5.38 20.69
CA GLU A 582 -32.23 4.62 21.05
C GLU A 582 -32.05 3.10 20.86
N ASP A 583 -31.32 2.67 19.83
CA ASP A 583 -30.94 1.25 19.70
C ASP A 583 -30.02 0.80 20.86
N LEU A 584 -29.06 1.64 21.23
CA LEU A 584 -28.18 1.40 22.39
C LEU A 584 -28.96 1.28 23.71
N ARG A 585 -29.97 2.12 23.93
CA ARG A 585 -30.87 2.04 25.11
C ARG A 585 -31.65 0.73 25.16
N ARG A 586 -32.00 0.13 24.03
CA ARG A 586 -32.67 -1.20 23.98
C ARG A 586 -31.71 -2.29 24.44
N HIS A 587 -30.48 -2.30 23.92
CA HIS A 587 -29.45 -3.24 24.35
C HIS A 587 -29.09 -3.08 25.83
N TYR A 588 -28.97 -1.86 26.35
CA TYR A 588 -28.73 -1.60 27.78
C TYR A 588 -29.81 -2.20 28.70
N ARG A 589 -31.08 -2.21 28.27
CA ARG A 589 -32.19 -2.83 29.03
C ARG A 589 -32.27 -4.36 28.90
N GLN A 590 -31.50 -4.97 28.01
CA GLN A 590 -31.62 -6.39 27.63
C GLN A 590 -30.36 -7.22 27.93
N GLN A 591 -29.20 -6.58 28.13
CA GLN A 591 -27.91 -7.26 28.27
C GLN A 591 -27.30 -6.96 29.64
N GLU A 592 -27.26 -7.96 30.53
CA GLU A 592 -26.76 -7.80 31.91
C GLU A 592 -25.32 -7.27 31.96
N MET A 593 -24.47 -7.71 31.02
CA MET A 593 -23.07 -7.30 30.89
C MET A 593 -22.84 -6.10 29.96
N PHE A 594 -23.86 -5.25 29.74
CA PHE A 594 -23.76 -4.15 28.76
C PHE A 594 -22.61 -3.18 29.04
N LEU A 595 -22.42 -2.75 30.29
CA LEU A 595 -21.43 -1.73 30.65
C LEU A 595 -19.99 -2.21 30.39
N ASP A 596 -19.68 -3.46 30.75
CA ASP A 596 -18.41 -4.11 30.43
C ASP A 596 -18.16 -4.14 28.92
N MET A 597 -19.17 -4.53 28.12
CA MET A 597 -19.07 -4.50 26.66
C MET A 597 -18.86 -3.08 26.12
N PHE A 598 -19.51 -2.08 26.70
CA PHE A 598 -19.41 -0.69 26.27
C PHE A 598 -17.98 -0.14 26.43
N GLU A 599 -17.36 -0.32 27.61
CA GLU A 599 -15.97 0.08 27.85
C GLU A 599 -14.96 -0.81 27.08
N ASP A 600 -15.24 -2.11 26.91
CA ASP A 600 -14.40 -3.02 26.12
C ASP A 600 -14.34 -2.62 24.63
N GLU A 601 -15.49 -2.35 24.00
CA GLU A 601 -15.51 -1.95 22.59
C GLU A 601 -14.87 -0.55 22.38
N TYR A 602 -15.05 0.39 23.32
CA TYR A 602 -14.39 1.69 23.29
C TYR A 602 -12.86 1.55 23.33
N ARG A 603 -12.34 0.78 24.30
CA ARG A 603 -10.90 0.48 24.41
C ARG A 603 -10.37 -0.19 23.13
N GLN A 604 -11.12 -1.12 22.55
CA GLN A 604 -10.69 -1.80 21.31
C GLN A 604 -10.66 -0.87 20.09
N MET A 605 -11.55 0.12 19.99
CA MET A 605 -11.53 1.11 18.90
C MET A 605 -10.32 2.05 18.99
N GLU A 606 -9.98 2.53 20.18
CA GLU A 606 -8.80 3.39 20.42
C GLU A 606 -7.47 2.63 20.25
N LEU A 607 -7.43 1.34 20.64
CA LEU A 607 -6.23 0.50 20.49
C LEU A 607 -5.95 0.10 19.02
N ASN A 608 -7.00 -0.24 18.26
CA ASN A 608 -6.88 -0.76 16.90
C ASN A 608 -7.70 0.10 15.90
N PRO A 609 -7.27 1.35 15.63
CA PRO A 609 -7.98 2.24 14.72
C PRO A 609 -7.95 1.71 13.27
N ILE A 610 -9.11 1.80 12.60
CA ILE A 610 -9.31 1.24 11.26
C ILE A 610 -8.54 2.08 10.21
N ARG A 611 -7.59 1.45 9.51
CA ARG A 611 -6.78 2.09 8.45
C ARG A 611 -7.01 1.43 7.10
N LEU A 612 -7.30 2.25 6.08
CA LEU A 612 -7.59 1.80 4.72
C LEU A 612 -6.43 0.98 4.11
N GLU A 613 -5.19 1.40 4.32
CA GLU A 613 -3.96 0.69 3.92
C GLU A 613 -3.90 -0.78 4.34
N TYR A 614 -4.47 -1.13 5.50
CA TYR A 614 -4.46 -2.49 6.04
C TYR A 614 -5.71 -3.28 5.65
N LEU A 615 -6.75 -2.62 5.12
CA LEU A 615 -7.97 -3.28 4.65
C LEU A 615 -7.83 -3.71 3.19
N LEU A 616 -7.29 -2.86 2.31
CA LEU A 616 -7.11 -3.22 0.90
C LEU A 616 -6.13 -4.40 0.74
N LYS A 617 -5.09 -4.44 1.60
CA LYS A 617 -4.11 -5.53 1.68
C LYS A 617 -4.58 -6.79 2.41
N ASP A 618 -5.80 -6.83 2.98
CA ASP A 618 -6.36 -8.05 3.57
C ASP A 618 -7.22 -8.79 2.53
N PRO A 619 -6.79 -9.96 2.00
CA PRO A 619 -7.54 -10.69 0.98
C PRO A 619 -8.93 -11.16 1.47
N CYS A 620 -9.23 -11.12 2.77
CA CYS A 620 -10.61 -11.27 3.27
C CYS A 620 -11.58 -10.24 2.69
N MET A 621 -11.10 -9.02 2.39
CA MET A 621 -11.93 -7.93 1.89
C MET A 621 -12.37 -8.11 0.42
N LEU A 622 -11.84 -9.11 -0.29
CA LEU A 622 -12.24 -9.48 -1.66
C LEU A 622 -13.42 -10.45 -1.71
N TYR A 623 -13.72 -11.12 -0.59
CA TYR A 623 -14.85 -12.05 -0.49
C TYR A 623 -16.16 -11.33 -0.12
N PRO A 624 -17.33 -11.90 -0.45
CA PRO A 624 -18.61 -11.44 0.08
C PRO A 624 -18.61 -11.41 1.62
N PRO A 625 -19.24 -10.42 2.28
CA PRO A 625 -19.25 -10.31 3.74
C PRO A 625 -19.79 -11.57 4.43
N THR A 626 -18.97 -12.21 5.27
CA THR A 626 -19.43 -13.32 6.12
C THR A 626 -20.30 -12.84 7.28
N THR A 627 -21.06 -13.74 7.88
CA THR A 627 -21.67 -13.57 9.21
C THR A 627 -20.90 -14.34 10.27
N THR A 628 -20.53 -15.60 9.97
CA THR A 628 -20.00 -16.54 10.98
C THR A 628 -18.59 -16.19 11.50
N PRO A 629 -18.36 -16.22 12.83
CA PRO A 629 -17.02 -16.07 13.41
C PRO A 629 -16.09 -17.23 13.07
N LEU A 630 -16.63 -18.40 12.68
CA LEU A 630 -15.84 -19.58 12.28
C LEU A 630 -15.04 -19.36 10.99
N SER A 631 -15.32 -18.29 10.24
CA SER A 631 -14.56 -17.89 9.05
C SER A 631 -13.14 -17.39 9.36
N GLY A 632 -12.81 -17.12 10.64
CA GLY A 632 -11.55 -16.48 11.03
C GLY A 632 -11.45 -15.00 10.62
N VAL A 633 -12.52 -14.43 10.08
CA VAL A 633 -12.60 -13.01 9.70
C VAL A 633 -12.90 -12.18 10.95
N GLU A 634 -12.07 -11.15 11.16
CA GLU A 634 -12.19 -10.18 12.24
C GLU A 634 -13.55 -9.48 12.24
N PHE A 635 -14.13 -9.29 13.43
CA PHE A 635 -15.49 -8.76 13.62
C PHE A 635 -15.79 -7.47 12.83
N ILE A 636 -14.84 -6.52 12.75
CA ILE A 636 -15.05 -5.25 12.02
C ILE A 636 -15.22 -5.43 10.51
N LYS A 637 -14.69 -6.53 9.94
CA LYS A 637 -14.62 -6.82 8.49
C LYS A 637 -15.79 -7.69 7.99
N ARG A 638 -16.69 -8.09 8.89
CA ARG A 638 -17.82 -8.99 8.63
C ARG A 638 -19.11 -8.49 9.28
N LEU A 639 -20.20 -9.23 9.09
CA LEU A 639 -21.49 -8.99 9.72
C LEU A 639 -21.59 -9.72 11.08
N PRO A 640 -22.42 -9.22 12.02
CA PRO A 640 -22.57 -9.80 13.35
C PRO A 640 -23.31 -11.15 13.31
N SER A 641 -22.91 -12.07 14.20
CA SER A 641 -23.52 -13.38 14.41
C SER A 641 -24.12 -13.48 15.82
N GLY A 642 -25.45 -13.37 15.92
CA GLY A 642 -26.19 -13.47 17.18
C GLY A 642 -26.21 -12.17 17.99
N ASP A 643 -26.91 -12.20 19.13
CA ASP A 643 -27.35 -10.98 19.83
C ASP A 643 -26.21 -10.21 20.51
N ILE A 644 -25.22 -10.92 21.04
CA ILE A 644 -24.02 -10.31 21.64
C ILE A 644 -23.24 -9.53 20.58
N GLU A 645 -23.04 -10.10 19.39
CA GLU A 645 -22.34 -9.38 18.31
C GLU A 645 -23.18 -8.26 17.70
N ARG A 646 -24.53 -8.36 17.70
CA ARG A 646 -25.40 -7.23 17.36
C ARG A 646 -25.23 -6.08 18.36
N ALA A 647 -25.28 -6.36 19.66
CA ALA A 647 -25.04 -5.35 20.70
C ALA A 647 -23.65 -4.69 20.55
N ARG A 648 -22.58 -5.48 20.36
CA ARG A 648 -21.22 -4.96 20.10
C ARG A 648 -21.14 -4.10 18.84
N ARG A 649 -21.87 -4.45 17.76
CA ARG A 649 -21.97 -3.63 16.55
C ARG A 649 -22.65 -2.29 16.86
N SER A 650 -23.80 -2.29 17.53
CA SER A 650 -24.53 -1.05 17.87
C SER A 650 -23.72 -0.14 18.79
N ILE A 651 -22.97 -0.70 19.75
CA ILE A 651 -22.00 0.05 20.58
C ILE A 651 -20.95 0.76 19.71
N ARG A 652 -20.29 0.04 18.78
CA ARG A 652 -19.29 0.69 17.89
C ARG A 652 -19.91 1.69 16.91
N MET A 653 -21.10 1.41 16.38
CA MET A 653 -21.80 2.36 15.51
C MET A 653 -22.13 3.65 16.26
N PHE A 654 -22.64 3.56 17.49
CA PHE A 654 -22.86 4.72 18.36
C PHE A 654 -21.56 5.53 18.57
N PHE A 655 -20.44 4.90 18.92
CA PHE A 655 -19.17 5.61 19.08
C PHE A 655 -18.69 6.29 17.80
N LEU A 656 -18.79 5.61 16.65
CA LEU A 656 -18.42 6.17 15.35
C LEU A 656 -19.27 7.40 14.99
N ILE A 657 -20.59 7.32 15.18
CA ILE A 657 -21.54 8.39 14.86
C ILE A 657 -21.40 9.56 15.84
N ARG A 658 -21.24 9.27 17.14
CA ARG A 658 -20.98 10.29 18.18
C ARG A 658 -19.66 11.02 17.93
N GLY A 659 -18.60 10.29 17.58
CA GLY A 659 -17.29 10.85 17.19
C GLY A 659 -17.30 11.61 15.85
N LEU A 660 -18.34 11.44 15.02
CA LEU A 660 -18.64 12.32 13.89
C LEU A 660 -19.39 13.58 14.35
N SER A 661 -20.51 13.40 15.05
CA SER A 661 -21.39 14.45 15.58
C SER A 661 -20.65 15.48 16.44
N LEU A 662 -19.82 15.04 17.39
CA LEU A 662 -19.01 15.92 18.24
C LEU A 662 -17.95 16.67 17.42
N GLY A 663 -17.28 15.97 16.50
CA GLY A 663 -16.25 16.55 15.64
C GLY A 663 -16.80 17.64 14.71
N LEU A 664 -17.94 17.40 14.05
CA LEU A 664 -18.61 18.39 13.18
C LEU A 664 -19.11 19.63 13.94
N ARG A 665 -19.34 19.51 15.24
CA ARG A 665 -19.74 20.62 16.13
C ARG A 665 -18.55 21.23 16.88
N SER A 666 -17.33 20.76 16.61
CA SER A 666 -16.07 21.12 17.30
C SER A 666 -16.16 21.01 18.84
N VAL A 667 -16.96 20.07 19.34
CA VAL A 667 -17.13 19.77 20.77
C VAL A 667 -16.16 18.67 21.18
N THR A 668 -15.42 18.88 22.26
CA THR A 668 -14.51 17.86 22.83
C THR A 668 -15.28 16.76 23.56
N GLU A 669 -14.90 15.50 23.33
CA GLU A 669 -15.40 14.37 24.10
C GLU A 669 -14.92 14.45 25.57
N THR A 670 -15.85 14.22 26.50
CA THR A 670 -15.65 14.35 27.97
C THR A 670 -16.44 13.33 28.80
N GLU A 671 -17.37 12.60 28.18
CA GLU A 671 -18.26 11.63 28.83
C GLU A 671 -17.72 10.20 28.74
N VAL A 672 -16.94 9.87 27.69
CA VAL A 672 -16.28 8.57 27.53
C VAL A 672 -14.74 8.67 27.52
N PRO A 673 -13.99 7.66 28.03
CA PRO A 673 -14.48 6.46 28.71
C PRO A 673 -15.21 6.79 30.01
N LEU A 674 -16.12 5.91 30.42
CA LEU A 674 -16.77 6.02 31.73
C LEU A 674 -15.71 5.90 32.85
N THR A 675 -14.69 5.06 32.64
CA THR A 675 -13.55 4.89 33.54
C THR A 675 -12.51 6.00 33.35
N LYS A 676 -12.64 7.10 34.11
CA LYS A 676 -11.74 8.26 34.02
C LYS A 676 -10.40 8.01 34.71
N ALA A 677 -9.30 8.44 34.08
CA ALA A 677 -7.93 8.26 34.58
C ALA A 677 -7.65 8.96 35.94
N GLU A 678 -8.46 9.95 36.31
CA GLU A 678 -8.43 10.60 37.64
C GLU A 678 -8.86 9.66 38.77
N ASN A 679 -9.67 8.64 38.46
CA ASN A 679 -10.17 7.64 39.41
C ASN A 679 -9.17 6.49 39.64
N LEU A 680 -8.03 6.47 38.95
CA LEU A 680 -7.01 5.42 39.10
C LEU A 680 -6.39 5.47 40.50
N VAL A 681 -6.38 4.31 41.15
CA VAL A 681 -5.94 4.09 42.53
C VAL A 681 -4.41 4.12 42.61
N LYS A 682 -3.86 4.72 43.67
CA LYS A 682 -2.41 4.89 43.89
C LYS A 682 -1.94 4.17 45.15
N GLU A 683 -0.63 3.96 45.27
CA GLU A 683 -0.07 3.25 46.42
C GLU A 683 -0.31 4.03 47.72
N ASN A 684 -0.76 3.32 48.76
CA ASN A 684 -1.21 3.84 50.05
C ASN A 684 -2.55 4.60 50.05
N ASP A 685 -3.27 4.69 48.92
CA ASP A 685 -4.65 5.16 48.92
C ASP A 685 -5.55 4.26 49.78
N LYS A 686 -6.66 4.84 50.23
CA LYS A 686 -7.70 4.16 51.01
C LYS A 686 -8.92 3.89 50.13
N LEU A 687 -9.20 2.61 49.89
CA LEU A 687 -10.31 2.14 49.08
C LEU A 687 -11.46 1.67 49.98
N ASP A 688 -12.69 2.06 49.67
CA ASP A 688 -13.89 1.45 50.25
C ASP A 688 -14.16 0.13 49.52
N LEU A 689 -14.32 -0.96 50.27
CA LEU A 689 -14.36 -2.32 49.76
C LEU A 689 -15.77 -2.93 49.80
N ASN A 690 -16.78 -2.19 50.29
CA ASN A 690 -18.09 -2.76 50.60
C ASN A 690 -18.81 -3.33 49.36
N ASN A 691 -18.48 -2.83 48.16
CA ASN A 691 -18.98 -3.29 46.87
C ASN A 691 -17.85 -3.85 45.94
N SER A 692 -16.71 -4.28 46.49
CA SER A 692 -15.57 -4.76 45.70
C SER A 692 -15.45 -6.29 45.67
N ASP A 693 -15.25 -6.86 44.48
CA ASP A 693 -14.93 -8.28 44.32
C ASP A 693 -13.48 -8.58 44.76
N LEU A 694 -13.33 -8.92 46.04
CA LEU A 694 -12.05 -9.24 46.68
C LEU A 694 -11.71 -10.73 46.60
N ILE A 695 -10.53 -11.04 46.07
CA ILE A 695 -9.95 -12.39 46.14
C ILE A 695 -8.88 -12.42 47.24
N ALA A 696 -9.17 -13.11 48.34
CA ALA A 696 -8.21 -13.31 49.42
C ALA A 696 -7.02 -14.17 48.96
N CYS A 697 -5.80 -13.70 49.21
CA CYS A 697 -4.57 -14.38 48.81
C CYS A 697 -3.45 -14.24 49.84
N THR A 698 -2.57 -15.23 49.91
CA THR A 698 -1.29 -15.13 50.62
C THR A 698 -0.17 -14.94 49.62
N VAL A 699 0.57 -13.84 49.76
CA VAL A 699 1.69 -13.48 48.89
C VAL A 699 3.00 -13.92 49.55
N LEU A 700 3.72 -14.82 48.89
CA LEU A 700 5.02 -15.34 49.32
C LEU A 700 6.13 -14.68 48.50
N MET A 701 6.95 -13.86 49.15
CA MET A 701 8.09 -13.15 48.54
C MET A 701 9.32 -13.26 49.42
N LYS A 702 10.38 -13.93 48.94
CA LYS A 702 11.69 -14.02 49.60
C LYS A 702 11.55 -14.28 51.12
N GLU A 703 10.95 -15.42 51.46
CA GLU A 703 10.64 -15.90 52.82
C GLU A 703 9.56 -15.11 53.59
N LYS A 704 9.19 -13.90 53.18
CA LYS A 704 8.07 -13.16 53.77
C LYS A 704 6.72 -13.72 53.28
N LYS A 705 5.78 -13.87 54.22
CA LYS A 705 4.40 -14.37 54.00
C LYS A 705 3.37 -13.32 54.41
N ASP A 706 2.91 -12.53 53.44
CA ASP A 706 1.94 -11.44 53.65
C ASP A 706 0.52 -11.89 53.24
N ARG A 707 -0.48 -11.72 54.11
CA ARG A 707 -1.89 -11.91 53.72
C ARG A 707 -2.41 -10.61 53.09
N ARG A 708 -2.97 -10.71 51.88
CA ARG A 708 -3.47 -9.59 51.08
C ARG A 708 -4.83 -9.94 50.49
N PHE A 709 -5.50 -8.94 49.94
CA PHE A 709 -6.61 -9.16 49.01
C PHE A 709 -6.22 -8.58 47.65
N LEU A 710 -6.48 -9.32 46.59
CA LEU A 710 -6.45 -8.84 45.21
C LEU A 710 -7.84 -8.25 44.92
N VAL A 711 -7.90 -6.98 44.53
CA VAL A 711 -9.13 -6.36 44.06
C VAL A 711 -9.32 -6.74 42.60
N THR A 712 -10.55 -7.12 42.22
CA THR A 712 -10.89 -7.29 40.80
C THR A 712 -11.15 -5.91 40.18
N ASP A 713 -10.16 -5.38 39.48
CA ASP A 713 -10.24 -4.12 38.73
C ASP A 713 -9.92 -4.38 37.23
N PRO A 714 -10.61 -3.72 36.28
CA PRO A 714 -10.46 -3.97 34.85
C PRO A 714 -9.31 -3.22 34.17
N MET A 715 -8.56 -2.37 34.89
CA MET A 715 -7.43 -1.56 34.37
C MET A 715 -6.13 -1.71 35.18
N GLN A 716 -6.21 -2.00 36.48
CA GLN A 716 -5.07 -2.03 37.41
C GLN A 716 -4.94 -3.37 38.13
N PHE A 717 -3.70 -3.81 38.34
CA PHE A 717 -3.39 -4.89 39.28
C PHE A 717 -3.29 -4.31 40.70
N ILE A 718 -4.34 -4.43 41.54
CA ILE A 718 -4.38 -3.80 42.87
C ILE A 718 -4.31 -4.83 44.00
N LEU A 719 -3.29 -4.73 44.86
CA LEU A 719 -3.18 -5.47 46.12
C LEU A 719 -3.41 -4.56 47.34
N ILE A 720 -4.27 -4.99 48.26
CA ILE A 720 -4.62 -4.26 49.47
C ILE A 720 -4.35 -5.05 50.76
N GLU A 721 -4.22 -4.31 51.86
CA GLU A 721 -4.26 -4.78 53.26
C GLU A 721 -5.43 -4.07 53.97
N PRO A 722 -6.25 -4.75 54.79
CA PRO A 722 -7.41 -4.10 55.43
C PRO A 722 -7.00 -2.97 56.39
N ASP A 723 -7.75 -1.86 56.39
CA ASP A 723 -7.49 -0.73 57.29
C ASP A 723 -7.95 -1.05 58.73
N VAL A 724 -6.98 -1.25 59.61
CA VAL A 724 -7.20 -1.49 61.05
C VAL A 724 -8.03 -0.38 61.73
N LYS A 725 -8.13 0.82 61.12
CA LYS A 725 -8.91 1.96 61.63
C LYS A 725 -10.30 2.10 61.03
N ARG A 726 -10.65 1.35 59.98
CA ARG A 726 -11.96 1.46 59.27
C ARG A 726 -12.40 0.09 58.73
N LEU A 727 -13.41 -0.49 59.37
CA LEU A 727 -14.11 -1.66 58.84
C LEU A 727 -14.69 -1.35 57.45
N GLY A 728 -14.59 -2.31 56.54
CA GLY A 728 -14.99 -2.15 55.13
C GLY A 728 -13.98 -1.41 54.25
N TRP A 729 -12.82 -0.96 54.76
CA TRP A 729 -11.82 -0.22 53.99
C TRP A 729 -10.48 -0.97 53.88
N GLY A 730 -9.74 -0.69 52.81
CA GLY A 730 -8.41 -1.25 52.54
C GLY A 730 -7.38 -0.15 52.23
N ILE A 731 -6.11 -0.44 52.53
CA ILE A 731 -4.94 0.38 52.18
C ILE A 731 -4.18 -0.33 51.07
N VAL A 732 -3.97 0.38 49.96
CA VAL A 732 -3.28 -0.14 48.78
C VAL A 732 -1.79 -0.32 49.06
N LYS A 733 -1.24 -1.49 48.70
CA LYS A 733 0.16 -1.87 48.95
C LYS A 733 0.99 -2.04 47.67
N PHE A 734 0.31 -2.25 46.56
CA PHE A 734 0.89 -2.28 45.22
C PHE A 734 -0.26 -2.06 44.23
N CYS A 735 -0.09 -1.13 43.30
CA CYS A 735 -1.03 -0.90 42.20
C CYS A 735 -0.26 -0.42 40.97
N ASP A 736 -0.52 -1.03 39.81
CA ASP A 736 0.05 -0.58 38.54
C ASP A 736 -0.88 -0.97 37.37
N LEU A 737 -0.70 -0.33 36.21
CA LEU A 737 -1.58 -0.52 35.04
C LEU A 737 -1.32 -1.85 34.33
N MET A 738 -2.41 -2.48 33.84
CA MET A 738 -2.34 -3.66 32.98
C MET A 738 -1.80 -3.29 31.59
N GLN A 739 -1.19 -4.26 30.90
CA GLN A 739 -0.43 -4.04 29.66
C GLN A 739 -1.25 -3.33 28.56
N ASN A 740 -2.51 -3.73 28.37
CA ASN A 740 -3.38 -3.15 27.35
C ASN A 740 -3.92 -1.78 27.75
N ASP A 741 -4.22 -1.57 29.03
CA ASP A 741 -4.72 -0.29 29.55
C ASP A 741 -3.65 0.80 29.53
N TYR A 742 -2.38 0.44 29.72
CA TYR A 742 -1.26 1.35 29.44
C TYR A 742 -1.19 1.73 27.95
N LYS A 743 -1.31 0.77 27.02
CA LYS A 743 -1.32 1.05 25.57
C LYS A 743 -2.49 1.95 25.17
N TYR A 744 -3.67 1.70 25.74
CA TYR A 744 -4.89 2.49 25.54
C TYR A 744 -4.70 3.93 26.05
N LEU A 745 -4.20 4.09 27.28
CA LEU A 745 -3.92 5.41 27.85
C LEU A 745 -2.84 6.16 27.05
N ALA A 746 -1.79 5.47 26.59
CA ALA A 746 -0.75 6.04 25.75
C ALA A 746 -1.24 6.42 24.33
N ALA A 747 -2.15 5.65 23.75
CA ALA A 747 -2.79 5.98 22.47
C ALA A 747 -3.65 7.25 22.61
N ARG A 748 -4.53 7.28 23.62
CA ARG A 748 -5.37 8.46 23.93
C ARG A 748 -4.52 9.71 24.20
N LEU A 749 -3.43 9.57 24.97
CA LEU A 749 -2.51 10.67 25.25
C LEU A 749 -1.73 11.15 24.01
N ARG A 750 -1.45 10.31 23.02
CA ARG A 750 -0.89 10.78 21.72
C ARG A 750 -1.89 11.65 20.97
N VAL A 751 -3.17 11.28 20.96
CA VAL A 751 -4.24 12.11 20.39
C VAL A 751 -4.32 13.45 21.14
N THR A 752 -4.25 13.43 22.48
CA THR A 752 -4.23 14.65 23.31
C THR A 752 -2.99 15.52 23.06
N VAL A 753 -1.80 14.94 22.92
CA VAL A 753 -0.55 15.67 22.62
C VAL A 753 -0.64 16.38 21.26
N THR A 754 -1.22 15.71 20.26
CA THR A 754 -1.44 16.32 18.93
C THR A 754 -2.36 17.55 19.08
N TYR A 755 -3.50 17.40 19.76
CA TYR A 755 -4.42 18.50 20.03
C TYR A 755 -3.83 19.64 20.87
N ILE A 756 -2.92 19.35 21.81
CA ILE A 756 -2.27 20.34 22.69
C ILE A 756 -1.18 21.13 21.95
N ASN A 757 -0.44 20.52 21.02
CA ASN A 757 0.51 21.25 20.17
C ASN A 757 -0.20 22.35 19.36
N ASP A 758 -1.44 22.09 18.93
CA ASP A 758 -2.31 23.06 18.24
C ASP A 758 -3.11 23.97 19.20
N MET A 759 -3.00 23.79 20.52
CA MET A 759 -3.73 24.57 21.52
C MET A 759 -2.81 25.18 22.59
N THR A 760 -2.19 26.27 22.14
CA THR A 760 -1.75 27.44 22.90
C THR A 760 -0.41 27.40 23.64
N VAL A 761 0.38 28.43 23.33
CA VAL A 761 1.24 29.07 24.31
C VAL A 761 0.37 29.59 25.46
N GLY A 762 0.39 28.88 26.59
CA GLY A 762 0.12 29.46 27.91
C GLY A 762 -1.24 29.21 28.56
N LYS A 763 -1.46 27.98 29.04
CA LYS A 763 -2.01 27.67 30.39
C LYS A 763 -1.82 26.18 30.74
N GLY A 764 -1.83 25.84 32.04
CA GLY A 764 -1.96 24.44 32.49
C GLY A 764 -0.68 23.57 32.57
N ILE A 765 0.33 23.98 33.34
CA ILE A 765 1.56 23.17 33.56
C ILE A 765 1.31 21.88 34.38
N GLY A 766 0.12 21.70 34.96
CA GLY A 766 -0.27 20.51 35.73
C GLY A 766 -0.34 19.25 34.88
N ASP A 767 -1.27 19.20 33.93
CA ASP A 767 -1.52 18.01 33.10
C ASP A 767 -0.35 17.67 32.19
N LEU A 768 0.37 18.68 31.71
CA LEU A 768 1.62 18.52 30.98
C LEU A 768 2.67 17.69 31.74
N LYS A 769 2.73 17.77 33.08
CA LYS A 769 3.61 16.89 33.87
C LYS A 769 3.11 15.45 33.93
N LEU A 770 1.80 15.22 33.99
CA LEU A 770 1.23 13.86 33.97
C LEU A 770 1.37 13.23 32.58
N LEU A 771 1.17 14.01 31.52
CA LEU A 771 1.44 13.63 30.12
C LEU A 771 2.92 13.24 29.94
N LEU A 772 3.85 14.12 30.31
CA LEU A 772 5.28 13.84 30.14
C LEU A 772 5.72 12.65 31.00
N PHE A 773 5.16 12.50 32.20
CA PHE A 773 5.39 11.33 33.03
C PHE A 773 4.87 10.05 32.36
N LEU A 774 3.63 10.01 31.86
CA LEU A 774 3.09 8.80 31.23
C LEU A 774 3.74 8.48 29.87
N VAL A 775 4.16 9.49 29.09
CA VAL A 775 4.77 9.29 27.76
C VAL A 775 6.26 8.91 27.84
N TYR A 776 7.01 9.36 28.85
CA TYR A 776 8.45 9.07 29.00
C TYR A 776 8.81 8.11 30.16
N PHE A 777 7.96 8.02 31.18
CA PHE A 777 8.18 7.24 32.41
C PHE A 777 7.01 6.30 32.78
N GLY A 778 5.91 6.31 32.02
CA GLY A 778 4.83 5.35 32.14
C GLY A 778 5.32 3.98 31.71
N THR A 779 5.21 3.00 32.60
CA THR A 779 5.79 1.68 32.37
C THR A 779 4.71 0.66 32.07
N GLU A 780 4.62 0.27 30.79
CA GLU A 780 3.93 -0.95 30.37
C GLU A 780 4.35 -2.12 31.27
N ILE A 781 3.41 -2.84 31.88
CA ILE A 781 3.75 -3.96 32.74
C ILE A 781 3.29 -5.29 32.14
N ASP A 782 4.24 -6.22 32.05
CA ASP A 782 3.99 -7.60 31.62
C ASP A 782 3.75 -8.50 32.84
N VAL A 783 2.49 -8.84 33.09
CA VAL A 783 2.04 -9.74 34.17
C VAL A 783 2.02 -11.18 33.66
N LYS A 784 3.07 -11.96 33.96
CA LYS A 784 3.12 -13.39 33.69
C LYS A 784 2.46 -14.15 34.84
N VAL A 785 1.34 -14.81 34.55
CA VAL A 785 0.65 -15.72 35.48
C VAL A 785 0.86 -17.16 35.02
N ALA A 786 1.42 -17.99 35.88
CA ALA A 786 1.58 -19.43 35.68
C ALA A 786 0.94 -20.21 36.84
N ASN A 787 0.41 -21.41 36.56
CA ASN A 787 0.05 -22.33 37.63
C ASN A 787 1.31 -22.84 38.33
N ASP A 788 1.24 -23.03 39.64
CA ASP A 788 2.14 -23.97 40.31
C ASP A 788 1.86 -25.41 39.81
N LYS A 789 2.90 -26.26 39.79
CA LYS A 789 2.81 -27.67 39.41
C LYS A 789 2.48 -28.58 40.59
N GLU A 790 2.73 -28.12 41.83
CA GLU A 790 2.63 -28.92 43.05
C GLU A 790 1.42 -28.55 43.92
N ASP A 791 0.90 -27.32 43.80
CA ASP A 791 -0.30 -26.85 44.52
C ASP A 791 -1.29 -26.20 43.56
N THR A 792 -2.44 -26.86 43.32
CA THR A 792 -3.49 -26.36 42.42
C THR A 792 -4.13 -25.06 42.90
N ARG A 793 -3.94 -24.67 44.18
CA ARG A 793 -4.41 -23.41 44.76
C ARG A 793 -3.35 -22.29 44.71
N SER A 794 -2.23 -22.50 44.01
CA SER A 794 -1.17 -21.50 43.89
C SER A 794 -0.90 -21.06 42.45
N LEU A 795 -0.69 -19.76 42.29
CA LEU A 795 -0.19 -19.14 41.07
C LEU A 795 1.19 -18.54 41.30
N HIS A 796 2.10 -18.72 40.36
CA HIS A 796 3.30 -17.89 40.25
C HIS A 796 2.96 -16.65 39.42
N ILE A 797 3.12 -15.48 40.02
CA ILE A 797 2.91 -14.19 39.35
C ILE A 797 4.26 -13.47 39.30
N THR A 798 4.70 -13.17 38.08
CA THR A 798 5.93 -12.45 37.79
C THR A 798 5.60 -11.20 36.97
N ILE A 799 5.89 -10.03 37.51
CA ILE A 799 5.58 -8.72 36.95
C ILE A 799 6.87 -8.06 36.50
N HIS A 800 7.02 -7.78 35.21
CA HIS A 800 8.19 -7.10 34.66
C HIS A 800 7.85 -5.68 34.20
N LYS A 801 8.78 -4.75 34.42
CA LYS A 801 8.90 -3.50 33.66
C LYS A 801 9.56 -3.78 32.29
N PRO A 802 9.40 -2.93 31.27
CA PRO A 802 10.12 -3.05 30.01
C PRO A 802 11.49 -2.38 30.13
N VAL A 803 12.30 -2.49 29.08
CA VAL A 803 13.48 -1.64 28.89
C VAL A 803 13.39 -1.03 27.49
N ASN A 804 13.29 0.28 27.38
CA ASN A 804 13.29 1.01 26.10
C ASN A 804 14.68 1.04 25.42
N ASN A 805 15.53 0.03 25.67
CA ASN A 805 16.93 0.04 25.27
C ASN A 805 17.46 -1.40 25.09
N THR A 806 17.88 -1.74 23.88
CA THR A 806 18.20 -3.12 23.42
C THR A 806 19.49 -3.73 23.98
N TYR A 807 20.17 -3.04 24.90
CA TYR A 807 21.51 -3.39 25.36
C TYR A 807 21.58 -4.01 26.77
N VAL A 808 20.45 -4.19 27.48
CA VAL A 808 20.42 -4.79 28.83
C VAL A 808 19.94 -6.25 28.77
N LYS A 809 20.83 -7.20 29.10
CA LYS A 809 20.59 -8.65 28.88
C LYS A 809 19.76 -9.38 29.94
N SER A 810 19.30 -8.70 30.98
CA SER A 810 18.29 -9.22 31.92
C SER A 810 17.59 -8.06 32.64
N ASN A 811 16.25 -8.02 32.62
CA ASN A 811 15.48 -7.06 33.42
C ASN A 811 14.85 -7.78 34.63
N PRO A 812 15.25 -7.44 35.88
CA PRO A 812 14.70 -8.10 37.07
C PRO A 812 13.19 -7.81 37.19
N PRO A 813 12.38 -8.79 37.63
CA PRO A 813 10.96 -8.57 37.87
C PRO A 813 10.75 -7.67 39.09
N ILE A 814 9.76 -6.79 39.00
CA ILE A 814 9.31 -5.87 40.07
C ILE A 814 8.68 -6.69 41.20
N LEU A 815 7.77 -7.59 40.81
CA LEU A 815 7.14 -8.57 41.67
C LEU A 815 7.48 -9.96 41.12
N ASN A 816 7.96 -10.85 41.97
CA ASN A 816 8.00 -12.27 41.66
C ASN A 816 7.62 -13.03 42.93
N ALA A 817 6.41 -13.59 42.93
CA ALA A 817 5.79 -14.13 44.13
C ALA A 817 4.94 -15.37 43.81
N LYS A 818 4.83 -16.25 44.80
CA LYS A 818 3.82 -17.32 44.81
C LYS A 818 2.59 -16.79 45.55
N PHE A 819 1.45 -16.77 44.87
CA PHE A 819 0.15 -16.39 45.41
C PHE A 819 -0.63 -17.66 45.73
N THR A 820 -0.84 -17.93 47.01
CA THR A 820 -1.63 -19.08 47.47
C THR A 820 -3.02 -18.61 47.88
N PHE A 821 -4.05 -19.22 47.30
CA PHE A 821 -5.46 -18.92 47.54
C PHE A 821 -6.09 -19.95 48.50
N ASP A 822 -7.21 -19.60 49.14
CA ASP A 822 -7.87 -20.50 50.10
C ASP A 822 -8.31 -21.82 49.42
N ASP A 823 -8.83 -21.71 48.20
CA ASP A 823 -9.38 -22.80 47.38
C ASP A 823 -9.02 -22.68 45.87
N HIS A 824 -9.30 -23.73 45.11
CA HIS A 824 -8.99 -23.82 43.67
C HIS A 824 -9.87 -22.91 42.80
N ILE A 825 -11.09 -22.61 43.23
CA ILE A 825 -12.01 -21.76 42.48
C ILE A 825 -11.50 -20.32 42.52
N ARG A 826 -11.14 -19.80 43.71
CA ARG A 826 -10.50 -18.49 43.89
C ARG A 826 -9.19 -18.36 43.10
N CYS A 827 -8.37 -19.42 43.11
CA CYS A 827 -7.16 -19.51 42.29
C CYS A 827 -7.46 -19.33 40.79
N MET A 828 -8.46 -20.05 40.27
CA MET A 828 -8.86 -19.97 38.87
C MET A 828 -9.56 -18.66 38.51
N THR A 829 -10.38 -18.07 39.39
CA THR A 829 -10.98 -16.73 39.20
C THR A 829 -9.91 -15.65 39.14
N ALA A 830 -8.94 -15.67 40.06
CA ALA A 830 -7.80 -14.75 40.02
C ALA A 830 -7.02 -14.92 38.71
N LYS A 831 -6.70 -16.15 38.32
CA LYS A 831 -6.03 -16.43 37.04
C LYS A 831 -6.83 -15.89 35.85
N GLN A 832 -8.15 -16.09 35.81
CA GLN A 832 -9.00 -15.60 34.73
C GLN A 832 -9.03 -14.07 34.67
N ASN A 833 -9.22 -13.38 35.79
CA ASN A 833 -9.25 -11.91 35.80
C ASN A 833 -7.89 -11.32 35.38
N LEU A 834 -6.78 -11.89 35.87
CA LEU A 834 -5.43 -11.48 35.49
C LEU A 834 -5.02 -11.84 34.05
N SER A 835 -5.65 -12.84 33.43
CA SER A 835 -5.41 -13.20 32.03
C SER A 835 -6.39 -12.58 31.04
N LYS A 836 -7.59 -12.17 31.47
CA LYS A 836 -8.53 -11.36 30.66
C LYS A 836 -7.88 -10.06 30.19
N GLY A 837 -7.14 -9.37 31.06
CA GLY A 837 -6.33 -8.19 30.72
C GLY A 837 -5.10 -8.46 29.83
N ARG A 838 -4.95 -9.68 29.30
CA ARG A 838 -3.82 -10.15 28.49
C ARG A 838 -4.22 -11.02 27.28
N LEU A 839 -5.53 -11.28 27.10
CA LEU A 839 -6.14 -12.09 26.04
C LEU A 839 -7.27 -11.35 25.30
N ARG A 840 -7.35 -10.02 25.46
CA ARG A 840 -8.32 -9.10 24.87
C ARG A 840 -7.64 -8.04 24.03
#